data_AF-A0A3C1UKA0-F1
#
_entry.id   AF-A0A3C1UKA0-F1
#
_cell.length_a   1.000
_cell.length_b   1.000
_cell.length_c   1.000
_cell.angle_alpha   90.00
_cell.angle_beta   90.00
_cell.angle_gamma   90.00
#
_symmetry.space_group_name_H-M   'P 1'
#
loop_
_entity.id
_entity.type
_entity.pdbx_description
1 polymer ?
#
loop_
_entity_poly.entity_id
_entity_poly.type
_entity_poly.pdbx_seq_one_letter_code
_entity_poly.pdbx_strand_id
1 'polypeptide(L)'
;LKGAEDVLEKLNSEEGAAAEIKEELQDELGLLLYKSKLGQPRSDRLLRILENPDNIRLMNKAESILHTDQTKKQLYAQKEELFFAMDEKSHDADLTEKGRGFLSPDDKDAFVLPDLTEIYHEIDSDQARDVKQRMDAKTKAQGDFEKKAQRIHTISQLLKAYCLYQKDVQYVVQNNEVVIVDENTGRMMTGRRWSDGLHQAVEAKEGVEIKRETQTYATITIQNYFRMYTKLAGMTGTAETEASEFLDIYKLGVLVIPTNRPVARKDSNDSVYKTRREKYRAAALEIKEIHQKGRPILVGTISVEVSELISKQLKKEGIIHAVLNAKYHQQEAEIITRAGQRGGVTIATNMAGRGTDIKLGQGVADLGGLHVIGTERHESRRIDRQLRGRCARQGDPGSSHFFISLEDDLMRLFGSDRIVKVMERVGLEEGQELEHPLLNRSIETAQKRVEQHNFQIRKRTLEYDDVMNKQREVIYGFRNEVLESSNVQDQLMDIMEEVTVQKVHQFSSSNEDIRDWNLRAFLDWVNLNFPLGMPEEELIQAGETGKDEPVSGSLYDGMSPSQFAVAAFVSDNVRKAYELKISVENEDALKSMERFTILGAIDKLWQEHLYSMDGLRNSIGLRAYGQRDPLIEYKSEAFKIFDELMVNIKTEICHNIFRSASSLMAFQQFLGKLPQRTHHQETTAFEKQEIKDKKGSEVVSEVNEAIAKATPVRSGPKVGRNDPCPCGSGKKYKLCCGKL
;
A
#
# COMPACT_ATOMS: atom_id res chain seq x y z
N LEU A 1 -24.45 15.31 -18.00
CA LEU A 1 -24.47 14.66 -19.33
C LEU A 1 -25.76 14.89 -20.09
N LYS A 2 -26.91 14.31 -19.72
CA LYS A 2 -28.16 14.54 -20.48
C LYS A 2 -28.50 16.03 -20.67
N GLY A 3 -28.41 16.84 -19.60
CA GLY A 3 -28.58 18.28 -19.74
C GLY A 3 -27.56 18.97 -20.64
N ALA A 4 -26.32 18.46 -20.74
CA ALA A 4 -25.32 18.99 -21.67
C ALA A 4 -25.68 18.63 -23.13
N GLU A 5 -26.21 17.43 -23.36
CA GLU A 5 -26.74 17.01 -24.67
C GLU A 5 -27.95 17.86 -25.07
N ASP A 6 -28.89 18.12 -24.15
CA ASP A 6 -30.05 18.98 -24.39
C ASP A 6 -29.63 20.42 -24.74
N VAL A 7 -28.61 20.96 -24.07
CA VAL A 7 -28.04 22.30 -24.38
C VAL A 7 -27.30 22.30 -25.72
N LEU A 8 -26.59 21.23 -26.06
CA LEU A 8 -25.96 21.05 -27.37
C LEU A 8 -27.00 21.00 -28.49
N GLU A 9 -28.12 20.30 -28.30
CA GLU A 9 -29.22 20.27 -29.27
C GLU A 9 -29.83 21.67 -29.46
N LYS A 10 -30.04 22.43 -28.38
CA LYS A 10 -30.51 23.82 -28.46
C LYS A 10 -29.54 24.70 -29.24
N LEU A 11 -28.24 24.65 -28.91
CA LEU A 11 -27.18 25.39 -29.60
C LEU A 11 -27.10 25.08 -31.10
N ASN A 12 -27.36 23.82 -31.49
CA ASN A 12 -27.38 23.41 -32.90
C ASN A 12 -28.68 23.82 -33.62
N SER A 13 -29.81 23.95 -32.90
CA SER A 13 -31.10 24.37 -33.45
C SER A 13 -31.26 25.88 -33.62
N GLU A 14 -30.48 26.67 -32.89
CA GLU A 14 -30.55 28.14 -32.84
C GLU A 14 -29.53 28.83 -33.78
N GLU A 15 -29.50 28.48 -35.07
CA GLU A 15 -28.60 29.09 -36.07
C GLU A 15 -28.86 30.60 -36.32
N GLY A 16 -29.83 31.22 -35.63
CA GLY A 16 -30.16 32.66 -35.74
C GLY A 16 -30.51 33.37 -34.42
N ALA A 17 -30.18 32.81 -33.26
CA ALA A 17 -30.45 33.46 -31.96
C ALA A 17 -29.53 34.66 -31.68
N ALA A 18 -29.97 35.56 -30.80
CA ALA A 18 -29.18 36.70 -30.34
C ALA A 18 -27.87 36.22 -29.69
N ALA A 19 -26.77 36.95 -29.93
CA ALA A 19 -25.43 36.56 -29.48
C ALA A 19 -25.33 36.30 -27.97
N GLU A 20 -26.10 37.06 -27.16
CA GLU A 20 -26.16 36.90 -25.70
C GLU A 20 -26.75 35.54 -25.27
N ILE A 21 -27.83 35.09 -25.91
CA ILE A 21 -28.46 33.79 -25.61
C ILE A 21 -27.50 32.64 -25.93
N LYS A 22 -26.76 32.77 -27.04
CA LYS A 22 -25.77 31.79 -27.45
C LYS A 22 -24.60 31.71 -26.47
N GLU A 23 -24.16 32.85 -25.93
CA GLU A 23 -23.10 32.91 -24.93
C GLU A 23 -23.53 32.29 -23.59
N GLU A 24 -24.76 32.57 -23.14
CA GLU A 24 -25.32 31.96 -21.92
C GLU A 24 -25.42 30.43 -22.03
N LEU A 25 -25.93 29.91 -23.16
CA LEU A 25 -26.01 28.47 -23.42
C LEU A 25 -24.61 27.82 -23.50
N GLN A 26 -23.62 28.53 -24.04
CA GLN A 26 -22.24 28.06 -24.10
C GLN A 26 -21.58 27.98 -22.71
N ASP A 27 -21.82 28.96 -21.85
CA ASP A 27 -21.33 28.95 -20.48
C ASP A 27 -22.03 27.87 -19.63
N GLU A 28 -23.34 27.68 -19.82
CA GLU A 28 -24.10 26.57 -19.22
C GLU A 28 -23.55 25.20 -19.66
N LEU A 29 -23.30 25.04 -20.97
CA LEU A 29 -22.71 23.81 -21.52
C LEU A 29 -21.33 23.54 -20.89
N GLY A 30 -20.45 24.54 -20.84
CA GLY A 30 -19.13 24.41 -20.23
C GLY A 30 -19.20 23.96 -18.77
N LEU A 31 -20.11 24.54 -17.99
CA LEU A 31 -20.34 24.17 -16.59
C LEU A 31 -20.86 22.74 -16.44
N LEU A 32 -21.82 22.32 -17.25
CA LEU A 32 -22.39 20.97 -17.21
C LEU A 32 -21.38 19.90 -17.63
N LEU A 33 -20.50 20.20 -18.59
CA LEU A 33 -19.39 19.34 -18.98
C LEU A 33 -18.37 19.22 -17.85
N TYR A 34 -18.02 20.33 -17.21
CA TYR A 34 -17.11 20.33 -16.06
C TYR A 34 -17.67 19.53 -14.87
N LYS A 35 -18.96 19.70 -14.54
CA LYS A 35 -19.65 18.88 -13.54
C LYS A 35 -19.61 17.39 -13.89
N SER A 36 -19.86 17.07 -15.16
CA SER A 36 -19.84 15.67 -15.62
C SER A 36 -18.44 15.07 -15.49
N LYS A 37 -17.38 15.84 -15.76
CA LYS A 37 -15.97 15.47 -15.54
C LYS A 37 -15.66 15.23 -14.06
N LEU A 38 -16.17 16.08 -13.16
CA LEU A 38 -16.00 15.90 -11.71
C LEU A 38 -16.69 14.64 -11.18
N GLY A 39 -17.84 14.25 -11.73
CA GLY A 39 -18.54 13.04 -11.30
C GLY A 39 -17.97 11.76 -11.91
N GLN A 40 -17.91 11.69 -13.24
CA GLN A 40 -17.51 10.47 -13.96
C GLN A 40 -16.54 10.83 -15.11
N PRO A 41 -15.26 11.06 -14.80
CA PRO A 41 -14.30 11.60 -15.77
C PRO A 41 -14.05 10.69 -16.98
N ARG A 42 -14.19 9.37 -16.80
CA ARG A 42 -13.96 8.34 -17.83
C ARG A 42 -15.24 7.84 -18.49
N SER A 43 -16.33 8.61 -18.47
CA SER A 43 -17.58 8.23 -19.13
C SER A 43 -17.41 8.30 -20.66
N ASP A 44 -17.70 7.21 -21.38
CA ASP A 44 -17.65 7.18 -22.85
C ASP A 44 -18.49 8.28 -23.51
N ARG A 45 -19.65 8.60 -22.90
CA ARG A 45 -20.53 9.68 -23.37
C ARG A 45 -19.87 11.04 -23.23
N LEU A 46 -19.24 11.31 -22.09
CA LEU A 46 -18.50 12.56 -21.86
C LEU A 46 -17.36 12.68 -22.85
N LEU A 47 -16.56 11.63 -23.00
CA LEU A 47 -15.40 11.60 -23.89
C LEU A 47 -15.81 11.88 -25.34
N ARG A 48 -16.92 11.31 -25.82
CA ARG A 48 -17.47 11.60 -27.17
C ARG A 48 -17.89 13.06 -27.34
N ILE A 49 -18.56 13.65 -26.35
CA ILE A 49 -18.95 15.07 -26.42
C ILE A 49 -17.71 15.98 -26.44
N LEU A 50 -16.67 15.58 -25.71
CA LEU A 50 -15.39 16.28 -25.67
C LEU A 50 -14.52 16.03 -26.90
N GLU A 51 -14.89 15.15 -27.84
CA GLU A 51 -14.22 15.09 -29.16
C GLU A 51 -14.36 16.41 -29.94
N ASN A 52 -15.37 17.23 -29.60
CA ASN A 52 -15.47 18.58 -30.13
C ASN A 52 -14.56 19.54 -29.31
N PRO A 53 -13.57 20.18 -29.93
CA PRO A 53 -12.63 21.06 -29.24
C PRO A 53 -13.28 22.32 -28.66
N ASP A 54 -14.38 22.80 -29.23
CA ASP A 54 -15.12 23.94 -28.68
C ASP A 54 -15.76 23.56 -27.34
N ASN A 55 -16.24 22.33 -27.20
CA ASN A 55 -16.76 21.80 -25.92
C ASN A 55 -15.64 21.69 -24.88
N ILE A 56 -14.44 21.24 -25.27
CA ILE A 56 -13.26 21.24 -24.39
C ILE A 56 -12.94 22.67 -23.95
N ARG A 57 -12.95 23.65 -24.87
CA ARG A 57 -12.67 25.05 -24.55
C ARG A 57 -13.69 25.59 -23.55
N LEU A 58 -14.98 25.36 -23.77
CA LEU A 58 -16.05 25.80 -22.86
C LEU A 58 -15.92 25.17 -21.48
N MET A 59 -15.62 23.86 -21.42
CA MET A 59 -15.37 23.16 -20.17
C MET A 59 -14.15 23.73 -19.43
N ASN A 60 -13.03 23.95 -20.11
CA ASN A 60 -11.81 24.50 -19.53
C ASN A 60 -11.99 25.97 -19.10
N LYS A 61 -12.77 26.76 -19.84
CA LYS A 61 -13.18 28.12 -19.48
C LYS A 61 -13.95 28.09 -18.15
N ALA A 62 -14.96 27.23 -18.03
CA ALA A 62 -15.74 27.05 -16.81
C ALA A 62 -14.85 26.61 -15.64
N GLU A 63 -13.96 25.63 -15.86
CA GLU A 63 -12.97 25.19 -14.86
C GLU A 63 -12.10 26.36 -14.39
N SER A 64 -11.51 27.12 -15.32
CA SER A 64 -10.65 28.26 -15.01
C SER A 64 -11.37 29.34 -14.22
N ILE A 65 -12.63 29.66 -14.58
CA ILE A 65 -13.43 30.67 -13.86
C ILE A 65 -13.64 30.23 -12.40
N LEU A 66 -14.02 28.97 -12.19
CA LEU A 66 -14.25 28.42 -10.84
C LEU A 66 -12.98 28.37 -9.97
N HIS A 67 -11.81 28.17 -10.59
CA HIS A 67 -10.52 28.18 -9.88
C HIS A 67 -9.90 29.58 -9.73
N THR A 68 -10.40 30.59 -10.43
CA THR A 68 -9.94 31.98 -10.28
C THR A 68 -10.42 32.59 -8.95
N ASP A 69 -11.55 32.12 -8.45
CA ASP A 69 -12.06 32.49 -7.12
C ASP A 69 -11.15 31.94 -6.01
N GLN A 70 -10.41 32.83 -5.33
CA GLN A 70 -9.54 32.47 -4.20
C GLN A 70 -10.31 31.78 -3.07
N THR A 71 -11.60 32.07 -2.90
CA THR A 71 -12.44 31.46 -1.87
C THR A 71 -13.00 30.09 -2.27
N LYS A 72 -12.90 29.73 -3.56
CA LYS A 72 -13.42 28.48 -4.15
C LYS A 72 -14.90 28.20 -3.84
N LYS A 73 -15.69 29.20 -3.42
CA LYS A 73 -17.06 29.00 -2.95
C LYS A 73 -17.94 28.44 -4.04
N GLN A 74 -17.82 29.00 -5.25
CA GLN A 74 -18.59 28.53 -6.39
C GLN A 74 -18.19 27.11 -6.77
N LEU A 75 -16.89 26.79 -6.78
CA LEU A 75 -16.41 25.44 -7.07
C LEU A 75 -17.01 24.39 -6.13
N TYR A 76 -17.04 24.67 -4.81
CA TYR A 76 -17.68 23.77 -3.85
C TYR A 76 -19.18 23.67 -4.05
N ALA A 77 -19.87 24.78 -4.32
CA ALA A 77 -21.31 24.76 -4.62
C ALA A 77 -21.62 23.88 -5.83
N GLN A 78 -20.83 23.96 -6.90
CA GLN A 78 -21.01 23.10 -8.09
C GLN A 78 -20.73 21.63 -7.79
N LYS A 79 -19.78 21.33 -6.89
CA LYS A 79 -19.51 19.96 -6.42
C LYS A 79 -20.67 19.39 -5.62
N GLU A 80 -21.26 20.16 -4.68
CA GLU A 80 -22.37 19.72 -3.83
C GLU A 80 -23.66 19.39 -4.60
N GLU A 81 -23.80 19.85 -5.85
CA GLU A 81 -24.92 19.44 -6.70
C GLU A 81 -24.82 17.97 -7.19
N LEU A 82 -23.62 17.40 -7.20
CA LEU A 82 -23.36 16.01 -7.53
C LEU A 82 -23.63 15.12 -6.32
N PHE A 83 -23.80 13.80 -6.52
CA PHE A 83 -23.83 12.84 -5.41
C PHE A 83 -22.43 12.50 -4.89
N PHE A 84 -21.42 12.62 -5.75
CA PHE A 84 -20.03 12.41 -5.39
C PHE A 84 -19.14 13.16 -6.39
N ALA A 85 -17.91 13.42 -5.98
CA ALA A 85 -16.87 13.98 -6.82
C ALA A 85 -15.66 13.04 -6.84
N MET A 86 -15.07 12.88 -8.02
CA MET A 86 -13.89 12.07 -8.27
C MET A 86 -12.74 12.99 -8.69
N ASP A 87 -11.56 12.71 -8.14
CA ASP A 87 -10.31 13.24 -8.68
C ASP A 87 -9.54 12.13 -9.39
N GLU A 88 -9.48 12.23 -10.72
CA GLU A 88 -8.79 11.25 -11.57
C GLU A 88 -7.28 11.19 -11.32
N LYS A 89 -6.66 12.27 -10.83
CA LYS A 89 -5.20 12.31 -10.59
C LYS A 89 -4.81 11.55 -9.34
N SER A 90 -5.47 11.87 -8.23
CA SER A 90 -5.24 11.23 -6.92
C SER A 90 -5.95 9.88 -6.79
N HIS A 91 -6.87 9.57 -7.72
CA HIS A 91 -7.75 8.39 -7.66
C HIS A 91 -8.64 8.39 -6.41
N ASP A 92 -9.06 9.57 -5.97
CA ASP A 92 -9.90 9.75 -4.78
C ASP A 92 -11.36 10.05 -5.12
N ALA A 93 -12.24 9.56 -4.25
CA ALA A 93 -13.68 9.57 -4.41
C ALA A 93 -14.33 10.08 -3.13
N ASP A 94 -15.01 11.22 -3.22
CA ASP A 94 -15.64 11.88 -2.08
C ASP A 94 -17.17 11.97 -2.26
N LEU A 95 -17.92 11.51 -1.26
CA LEU A 95 -19.36 11.71 -1.19
C LEU A 95 -19.67 13.14 -0.73
N THR A 96 -20.50 13.83 -1.52
CA THR A 96 -21.07 15.14 -1.20
C THR A 96 -22.20 15.00 -0.16
N GLU A 97 -22.70 16.10 0.39
CA GLU A 97 -23.85 16.04 1.31
C GLU A 97 -25.07 15.42 0.64
N LYS A 98 -25.31 15.74 -0.63
CA LYS A 98 -26.39 15.17 -1.43
C LYS A 98 -26.23 13.65 -1.61
N GLY A 99 -25.02 13.17 -1.82
CA GLY A 99 -24.70 11.74 -1.85
C GLY A 99 -24.98 11.03 -0.55
N ARG A 100 -24.51 11.63 0.56
CA ARG A 100 -24.71 11.10 1.91
C ARG A 100 -26.20 11.00 2.24
N GLY A 101 -26.97 12.05 2.00
CA GLY A 101 -28.41 12.07 2.22
C GLY A 101 -29.18 11.10 1.32
N PHE A 102 -28.72 10.86 0.09
CA PHE A 102 -29.33 9.87 -0.79
C PHE A 102 -29.09 8.43 -0.30
N LEU A 103 -27.89 8.13 0.18
CA LEU A 103 -27.52 6.79 0.66
C LEU A 103 -28.00 6.50 2.09
N SER A 104 -28.23 7.53 2.90
CA SER A 104 -28.74 7.43 4.28
C SER A 104 -29.65 8.61 4.60
N PRO A 105 -30.90 8.60 4.09
CA PRO A 105 -31.82 9.72 4.28
C PRO A 105 -32.22 9.92 5.74
N ASP A 106 -32.21 8.86 6.53
CA ASP A 106 -32.64 8.86 7.93
C ASP A 106 -31.50 9.15 8.93
N ASP A 107 -30.24 9.17 8.48
CA ASP A 107 -29.06 9.36 9.33
C ASP A 107 -28.04 10.30 8.68
N LYS A 108 -28.01 11.55 9.16
CA LYS A 108 -27.09 12.59 8.69
C LYS A 108 -25.64 12.31 9.06
N ASP A 109 -25.40 11.55 10.12
CA ASP A 109 -24.07 11.25 10.65
C ASP A 109 -23.58 9.86 10.22
N ALA A 110 -24.29 9.20 9.30
CA ALA A 110 -23.95 7.87 8.81
C ALA A 110 -22.55 7.78 8.19
N PHE A 111 -22.08 8.91 7.63
CA PHE A 111 -20.79 9.04 6.93
C PHE A 111 -19.84 10.03 7.61
N VAL A 112 -20.13 10.42 8.85
CA VAL A 112 -19.24 11.24 9.68
C VAL A 112 -18.57 10.32 10.69
N LEU A 113 -17.24 10.32 10.70
CA LEU A 113 -16.48 9.56 11.68
C LEU A 113 -16.50 10.28 13.02
N PRO A 114 -16.97 9.63 14.09
CA PRO A 114 -16.92 10.23 15.42
C PRO A 114 -15.48 10.33 15.93
N ASP A 115 -15.17 11.39 16.68
CA ASP A 115 -13.90 11.48 17.41
C ASP A 115 -13.97 10.57 18.64
N LEU A 116 -13.29 9.42 18.57
CA LEU A 116 -13.22 8.47 19.68
C LEU A 116 -12.62 9.08 20.94
N THR A 117 -11.73 10.07 20.80
CA THR A 117 -11.07 10.72 21.94
C THR A 117 -12.09 11.50 22.76
N GLU A 118 -12.92 12.29 22.09
CA GLU A 118 -13.98 13.09 22.70
C GLU A 118 -15.04 12.18 23.33
N ILE A 119 -15.48 11.15 22.60
CA ILE A 119 -16.46 10.17 23.11
C ILE A 119 -15.92 9.41 24.32
N TYR A 120 -14.66 8.99 24.32
CA TYR A 120 -14.07 8.30 25.46
C TYR A 120 -13.97 9.21 26.67
N HIS A 121 -13.59 10.48 26.47
CA HIS A 121 -13.57 11.47 27.53
C HIS A 121 -14.97 11.72 28.12
N GLU A 122 -16.00 11.84 27.29
CA GLU A 122 -17.39 11.96 27.73
C GLU A 122 -17.86 10.74 28.53
N ILE A 123 -17.55 9.53 28.06
CA ILE A 123 -17.90 8.28 28.75
C ILE A 123 -17.18 8.17 30.10
N ASP A 124 -15.92 8.59 30.17
CA ASP A 124 -15.13 8.57 31.42
C ASP A 124 -15.57 9.66 32.40
N SER A 125 -16.02 10.81 31.90
CA SER A 125 -16.50 11.93 32.69
C SER A 125 -17.91 11.71 33.27
N ASP A 126 -18.67 10.77 32.70
CA ASP A 126 -20.03 10.42 33.16
C ASP A 126 -19.99 9.64 34.49
N GLN A 127 -20.14 10.36 35.59
CA GLN A 127 -20.17 9.81 36.97
C GLN A 127 -21.37 8.88 37.24
N ALA A 128 -22.37 8.82 36.36
CA ALA A 128 -23.54 7.96 36.54
C ALA A 128 -23.33 6.52 36.06
N ARG A 129 -22.27 6.23 35.27
CA ARG A 129 -21.98 4.90 34.73
C ARG A 129 -20.99 4.14 35.62
N ASP A 130 -21.32 2.88 35.91
CA ASP A 130 -20.40 1.94 36.54
C ASP A 130 -19.22 1.59 35.59
N VAL A 131 -18.08 1.13 36.13
CA VAL A 131 -16.84 0.81 35.38
C VAL A 131 -17.12 -0.16 34.24
N LYS A 132 -17.95 -1.17 34.48
CA LYS A 132 -18.37 -2.14 33.45
C LYS A 132 -19.20 -1.47 32.35
N GLN A 133 -20.12 -0.59 32.71
CA GLN A 133 -20.97 0.14 31.75
C GLN A 133 -20.15 1.13 30.91
N ARG A 134 -19.11 1.75 31.49
CA ARG A 134 -18.15 2.60 30.76
C ARG A 134 -17.35 1.79 29.75
N MET A 135 -16.81 0.63 30.13
CA MET A 135 -16.11 -0.26 29.20
C MET A 135 -17.01 -0.77 28.07
N ASP A 136 -18.25 -1.18 28.39
CA ASP A 136 -19.22 -1.64 27.39
C ASP A 136 -19.57 -0.50 26.42
N ALA A 137 -19.74 0.73 26.92
CA ALA A 137 -19.99 1.91 26.09
C ALA A 137 -18.80 2.27 25.20
N LYS A 138 -17.57 2.17 25.69
CA LYS A 138 -16.34 2.38 24.88
C LYS A 138 -16.21 1.35 23.77
N THR A 139 -16.43 0.07 24.11
CA THR A 139 -16.42 -1.04 23.14
C THR A 139 -17.50 -0.84 22.07
N LYS A 140 -18.69 -0.40 22.47
CA LYS A 140 -19.77 -0.08 21.53
C LYS A 140 -19.42 1.09 20.62
N ALA A 141 -18.90 2.18 21.18
CA ALA A 141 -18.47 3.35 20.41
C ALA A 141 -17.37 2.99 19.39
N GLN A 142 -16.43 2.14 19.78
CA GLN A 142 -15.40 1.62 18.89
C GLN A 142 -15.98 0.75 17.78
N GLY A 143 -16.89 -0.18 18.11
CA GLY A 143 -17.56 -1.02 17.10
C GLY A 143 -18.43 -0.21 16.13
N ASP A 144 -19.09 0.86 16.59
CA ASP A 144 -19.86 1.76 15.74
C ASP A 144 -18.95 2.59 14.82
N PHE A 145 -17.80 3.06 15.33
CA PHE A 145 -16.76 3.72 14.54
C PHE A 145 -16.24 2.79 13.43
N GLU A 146 -15.87 1.55 13.76
CA GLU A 146 -15.35 0.56 12.80
C GLU A 146 -16.36 0.27 11.69
N LYS A 147 -17.64 0.06 12.03
CA LYS A 147 -18.71 -0.16 11.05
C LYS A 147 -18.89 1.04 10.12
N LYS A 148 -18.90 2.26 10.66
CA LYS A 148 -19.03 3.49 9.85
C LYS A 148 -17.81 3.65 8.93
N ALA A 149 -16.60 3.47 9.46
CA ALA A 149 -15.36 3.53 8.69
C ALA A 149 -15.35 2.51 7.55
N GLN A 150 -15.71 1.25 7.82
CA GLN A 150 -15.77 0.20 6.82
C GLN A 150 -16.82 0.51 5.73
N ARG A 151 -17.97 1.08 6.10
CA ARG A 151 -19.00 1.48 5.14
C ARG A 151 -18.53 2.61 4.22
N ILE A 152 -17.93 3.67 4.79
CA ILE A 152 -17.34 4.79 4.03
C ILE A 152 -16.27 4.24 3.06
N HIS A 153 -15.39 3.38 3.57
CA HIS A 153 -14.34 2.74 2.80
C HIS A 153 -14.88 1.95 1.61
N THR A 154 -15.84 1.05 1.87
CA THR A 154 -16.47 0.21 0.84
C THR A 154 -17.10 1.06 -0.27
N ILE A 155 -17.79 2.14 0.09
CA ILE A 155 -18.40 3.05 -0.90
C ILE A 155 -17.32 3.77 -1.71
N SER A 156 -16.25 4.25 -1.08
CA SER A 156 -15.14 4.87 -1.79
C SER A 156 -14.53 3.90 -2.81
N GLN A 157 -14.30 2.63 -2.42
CA GLN A 157 -13.77 1.60 -3.33
C GLN A 157 -14.73 1.29 -4.48
N LEU A 158 -16.03 1.23 -4.22
CA LEU A 158 -17.05 1.06 -5.26
C LEU A 158 -17.02 2.24 -6.24
N LEU A 159 -17.00 3.48 -5.76
CA LEU A 159 -16.92 4.66 -6.62
C LEU A 159 -15.65 4.66 -7.47
N LYS A 160 -14.49 4.30 -6.88
CA LYS A 160 -13.22 4.11 -7.60
C LYS A 160 -13.36 3.04 -8.68
N ALA A 161 -13.88 1.87 -8.35
CA ALA A 161 -14.09 0.76 -9.29
C ALA A 161 -15.01 1.16 -10.47
N TYR A 162 -16.12 1.85 -10.20
CA TYR A 162 -17.07 2.28 -11.23
C TYR A 162 -16.54 3.40 -12.12
N CYS A 163 -15.81 4.36 -11.56
CA CYS A 163 -15.45 5.59 -12.27
C CYS A 163 -14.05 5.57 -12.90
N LEU A 164 -13.10 4.82 -12.34
CA LEU A 164 -11.70 4.85 -12.76
C LEU A 164 -11.25 3.57 -13.46
N TYR A 165 -11.71 2.41 -13.00
CA TYR A 165 -11.28 1.11 -13.52
C TYR A 165 -12.17 0.66 -14.68
N GLN A 166 -11.59 0.56 -15.88
CA GLN A 166 -12.27 0.13 -17.09
C GLN A 166 -11.91 -1.30 -17.47
N LYS A 167 -12.93 -2.04 -17.90
CA LYS A 167 -12.77 -3.35 -18.49
C LYS A 167 -11.96 -3.25 -19.78
N ASP A 168 -11.14 -4.26 -20.03
CA ASP A 168 -10.18 -4.38 -21.14
C ASP A 168 -9.01 -3.37 -21.12
N VAL A 169 -8.90 -2.54 -20.07
CA VAL A 169 -7.76 -1.66 -19.81
C VAL A 169 -7.02 -2.10 -18.55
N GLN A 170 -7.64 -1.96 -17.37
CA GLN A 170 -7.03 -2.36 -16.09
C GLN A 170 -7.30 -3.83 -15.72
N TYR A 171 -8.36 -4.42 -16.27
CA TYR A 171 -8.73 -5.82 -16.03
C TYR A 171 -9.53 -6.42 -17.17
N VAL A 172 -9.61 -7.74 -17.17
CA VAL A 172 -10.52 -8.52 -18.00
C VAL A 172 -11.34 -9.45 -17.13
N VAL A 173 -12.53 -9.83 -17.60
CA VAL A 173 -13.37 -10.83 -16.92
C VAL A 173 -13.27 -12.14 -17.69
N GLN A 174 -12.83 -13.22 -17.04
CA GLN A 174 -12.70 -14.56 -17.63
C GLN A 174 -13.15 -15.60 -16.62
N ASN A 175 -13.89 -16.61 -17.07
CA ASN A 175 -14.37 -17.72 -16.22
C ASN A 175 -15.08 -17.25 -14.93
N ASN A 176 -15.86 -16.17 -15.01
CA ASN A 176 -16.52 -15.53 -13.86
C ASN A 176 -15.55 -14.98 -12.80
N GLU A 177 -14.33 -14.61 -13.20
CA GLU A 177 -13.31 -14.01 -12.34
C GLU A 177 -12.72 -12.74 -12.97
N VAL A 178 -12.37 -11.77 -12.12
CA VAL A 178 -11.65 -10.56 -12.52
C VAL A 178 -10.15 -10.86 -12.54
N VAL A 179 -9.51 -10.65 -13.70
CA VAL A 179 -8.07 -10.81 -13.87
C VAL A 179 -7.44 -9.46 -14.19
N ILE A 180 -6.49 -9.04 -13.35
CA ILE A 180 -5.80 -7.76 -13.51
C ILE A 180 -4.92 -7.80 -14.76
N VAL A 181 -4.88 -6.70 -15.50
CA VAL A 181 -3.97 -6.47 -16.62
C VAL A 181 -2.91 -5.45 -16.18
N ASP A 182 -1.63 -5.78 -16.34
CA ASP A 182 -0.55 -4.81 -16.15
C ASP A 182 -0.61 -3.75 -17.25
N GLU A 183 -0.91 -2.50 -16.88
CA GLU A 183 -1.07 -1.37 -17.78
C GLU A 183 0.17 -1.11 -18.65
N ASN A 184 1.38 -1.40 -18.15
CA ASN A 184 2.61 -1.16 -18.89
C ASN A 184 2.91 -2.25 -19.92
N THR A 185 2.50 -3.49 -19.63
CA THR A 185 2.90 -4.65 -20.45
C THR A 185 1.74 -5.31 -21.18
N GLY A 186 0.50 -4.97 -20.83
CA GLY A 186 -0.72 -5.63 -21.29
C GLY A 186 -0.88 -7.08 -20.79
N ARG A 187 -0.03 -7.53 -19.86
CA ARG A 187 -0.03 -8.93 -19.40
C ARG A 187 -1.09 -9.17 -18.35
N MET A 188 -1.80 -10.30 -18.48
CA MET A 188 -2.72 -10.78 -17.46
C MET A 188 -1.94 -11.29 -16.23
N MET A 189 -2.28 -10.79 -15.05
CA MET A 189 -1.66 -11.15 -13.78
C MET A 189 -2.55 -12.10 -12.99
N THR A 190 -2.66 -13.34 -13.46
CA THR A 190 -3.46 -14.39 -12.81
C THR A 190 -2.99 -14.64 -11.38
N GLY A 191 -3.94 -14.77 -10.46
CA GLY A 191 -3.67 -14.98 -9.03
C GLY A 191 -3.33 -13.70 -8.25
N ARG A 192 -3.21 -12.54 -8.92
CA ARG A 192 -3.10 -11.24 -8.24
C ARG A 192 -4.47 -10.61 -8.05
N ARG A 193 -4.66 -9.98 -6.90
CA ARG A 193 -5.84 -9.19 -6.56
C ARG A 193 -5.41 -7.79 -6.14
N TRP A 194 -6.26 -6.79 -6.36
CA TRP A 194 -6.05 -5.49 -5.76
C TRP A 194 -6.36 -5.57 -4.27
N SER A 195 -5.54 -4.90 -3.47
CA SER A 195 -5.73 -4.83 -2.02
C SER A 195 -6.90 -3.91 -1.66
N ASP A 196 -7.18 -3.81 -0.37
CA ASP A 196 -8.00 -2.73 0.19
C ASP A 196 -9.48 -2.75 -0.21
N GLY A 197 -10.02 -3.93 -0.56
CA GLY A 197 -11.42 -4.09 -0.98
C GLY A 197 -11.71 -3.67 -2.42
N LEU A 198 -10.74 -3.08 -3.13
CA LEU A 198 -10.91 -2.63 -4.51
C LEU A 198 -11.24 -3.78 -5.47
N HIS A 199 -10.63 -4.96 -5.27
CA HIS A 199 -10.88 -6.09 -6.15
C HIS A 199 -12.31 -6.62 -5.98
N GLN A 200 -12.80 -6.68 -4.74
CA GLN A 200 -14.19 -7.01 -4.42
C GLN A 200 -15.15 -5.97 -5.00
N ALA A 201 -14.78 -4.69 -4.99
CA ALA A 201 -15.57 -3.63 -5.60
C ALA A 201 -15.66 -3.79 -7.13
N VAL A 202 -14.58 -4.19 -7.81
CA VAL A 202 -14.60 -4.51 -9.25
C VAL A 202 -15.38 -5.80 -9.52
N GLU A 203 -15.27 -6.81 -8.66
CA GLU A 203 -16.07 -8.04 -8.74
C GLU A 203 -17.58 -7.73 -8.65
N ALA A 204 -17.97 -6.90 -7.67
CA ALA A 204 -19.34 -6.44 -7.49
C ALA A 204 -19.83 -5.61 -8.68
N LYS A 205 -18.97 -4.74 -9.24
CA LYS A 205 -19.28 -3.95 -10.43
C LYS A 205 -19.63 -4.81 -11.64
N GLU A 206 -18.85 -5.86 -11.88
CA GLU A 206 -19.01 -6.75 -13.03
C GLU A 206 -20.06 -7.86 -12.79
N GLY A 207 -20.61 -7.94 -11.58
CA GLY A 207 -21.60 -8.96 -11.20
C GLY A 207 -21.02 -10.38 -11.15
N VAL A 208 -19.71 -10.52 -10.91
CA VAL A 208 -19.07 -11.83 -10.73
C VAL A 208 -19.14 -12.29 -9.28
N GLU A 209 -18.75 -13.53 -9.02
CA GLU A 209 -18.73 -14.06 -7.65
C GLU A 209 -17.73 -13.28 -6.77
N ILE A 210 -18.25 -12.59 -5.76
CA ILE A 210 -17.43 -11.84 -4.80
C ILE A 210 -16.78 -12.83 -3.86
N LYS A 211 -15.46 -13.02 -4.02
CA LYS A 211 -14.70 -13.91 -3.12
C LYS A 211 -14.42 -13.17 -1.81
N ARG A 212 -14.35 -13.93 -0.72
CA ARG A 212 -13.96 -13.40 0.60
C ARG A 212 -12.67 -12.58 0.49
N GLU A 213 -12.58 -11.56 1.34
CA GLU A 213 -11.36 -10.79 1.49
C GLU A 213 -10.19 -11.72 1.76
N THR A 214 -9.15 -11.58 0.96
CA THR A 214 -7.91 -12.30 1.15
C THR A 214 -7.17 -11.62 2.28
N GLN A 215 -6.98 -12.32 3.39
CA GLN A 215 -6.12 -11.84 4.47
C GLN A 215 -4.66 -11.85 4.00
N THR A 216 -3.93 -10.80 4.33
CA THR A 216 -2.50 -10.69 4.07
C THR A 216 -1.73 -11.64 4.99
N TYR A 217 -1.18 -12.74 4.46
CA TYR A 217 -0.28 -13.63 5.21
C TYR A 217 1.18 -13.15 5.15
N ALA A 218 1.56 -12.59 4.01
CA ALA A 218 2.88 -12.04 3.78
C ALA A 218 2.83 -11.02 2.63
N THR A 219 3.55 -9.92 2.81
CA THR A 219 3.72 -8.88 1.79
C THR A 219 5.17 -8.41 1.82
N ILE A 220 5.72 -8.17 0.63
CA ILE A 220 6.99 -7.48 0.47
C ILE A 220 6.93 -6.63 -0.80
N THR A 221 7.46 -5.41 -0.73
CA THR A 221 7.63 -4.60 -1.92
C THR A 221 8.75 -5.15 -2.80
N ILE A 222 8.66 -4.93 -4.11
CA ILE A 222 9.74 -5.31 -5.06
C ILE A 222 11.07 -4.68 -4.63
N GLN A 223 11.02 -3.45 -4.13
CA GLN A 223 12.14 -2.69 -3.62
C GLN A 223 12.84 -3.43 -2.46
N ASN A 224 12.11 -3.73 -1.39
CA ASN A 224 12.69 -4.42 -0.23
C ASN A 224 13.07 -5.87 -0.55
N TYR A 225 12.33 -6.55 -1.43
CA TYR A 225 12.71 -7.88 -1.89
C TYR A 225 14.08 -7.91 -2.56
N PHE A 226 14.35 -7.00 -3.51
CA PHE A 226 15.65 -6.95 -4.17
C PHE A 226 16.77 -6.44 -3.26
N ARG A 227 16.47 -5.64 -2.23
CA ARG A 227 17.46 -5.22 -1.21
C ARG A 227 17.99 -6.37 -0.37
N MET A 228 17.27 -7.50 -0.27
CA MET A 228 17.72 -8.69 0.45
C MET A 228 18.89 -9.41 -0.25
N TYR A 229 19.12 -9.15 -1.53
CA TYR A 229 20.21 -9.79 -2.27
C TYR A 229 21.54 -9.21 -1.86
N THR A 230 22.50 -10.08 -1.50
CA THR A 230 23.87 -9.70 -1.16
C THR A 230 24.58 -8.97 -2.30
N LYS A 231 24.27 -9.35 -3.54
CA LYS A 231 24.74 -8.70 -4.75
C LYS A 231 23.58 -8.50 -5.71
N LEU A 232 23.31 -7.24 -6.04
CA LEU A 232 22.29 -6.84 -6.98
C LEU A 232 22.93 -6.18 -8.20
N ALA A 233 22.46 -6.56 -9.39
CA ALA A 233 22.85 -5.95 -10.66
C ALA A 233 21.66 -6.02 -11.62
N GLY A 234 21.63 -5.12 -12.60
CA GLY A 234 20.57 -5.06 -13.59
C GLY A 234 21.08 -4.57 -14.94
N MET A 235 20.35 -4.92 -16.00
CA MET A 235 20.62 -4.46 -17.35
C MET A 235 19.34 -3.95 -18.00
N THR A 236 19.43 -2.82 -18.68
CA THR A 236 18.34 -2.23 -19.46
C THR A 236 18.91 -1.20 -20.43
N GLY A 237 18.24 -0.98 -21.55
CA GLY A 237 18.65 0.03 -22.54
C GLY A 237 18.32 1.47 -22.13
N THR A 238 17.61 1.68 -21.02
CA THR A 238 17.03 2.99 -20.66
C THR A 238 17.07 3.27 -19.15
N ALA A 239 18.19 2.98 -18.47
CA ALA A 239 18.35 3.21 -17.02
C ALA A 239 18.79 4.65 -16.67
N GLU A 240 19.43 5.36 -17.59
CA GLU A 240 20.10 6.63 -17.30
C GLU A 240 19.18 7.70 -16.68
N THR A 241 17.92 7.77 -17.11
CA THR A 241 16.96 8.75 -16.58
C THR A 241 16.60 8.50 -15.12
N GLU A 242 16.66 7.26 -14.67
CA GLU A 242 16.28 6.84 -13.32
C GLU A 242 17.51 6.58 -12.43
N ALA A 243 18.68 7.05 -12.83
CA ALA A 243 19.94 6.74 -12.13
C ALA A 243 19.91 7.18 -10.65
N SER A 244 19.29 8.32 -10.35
CA SER A 244 19.09 8.77 -8.97
C SER A 244 18.17 7.83 -8.19
N GLU A 245 17.05 7.39 -8.76
CA GLU A 245 16.13 6.44 -8.10
C GLU A 245 16.83 5.09 -7.84
N PHE A 246 17.62 4.59 -8.79
CA PHE A 246 18.40 3.36 -8.61
C PHE A 246 19.43 3.49 -7.48
N LEU A 247 20.11 4.63 -7.37
CA LEU A 247 21.07 4.88 -6.31
C LEU A 247 20.38 5.05 -4.95
N ASP A 248 19.29 5.82 -4.89
CA ASP A 248 18.59 6.11 -3.65
C ASP A 248 17.97 4.84 -3.06
N ILE A 249 17.27 4.05 -3.89
CA ILE A 249 16.53 2.87 -3.44
C ILE A 249 17.45 1.66 -3.30
N TYR A 250 18.26 1.34 -4.31
CA TYR A 250 19.00 0.09 -4.41
C TYR A 250 20.51 0.24 -4.24
N LYS A 251 21.01 1.48 -4.07
CA LYS A 251 22.47 1.77 -4.06
C LYS A 251 23.17 1.29 -5.34
N LEU A 252 22.44 1.28 -6.45
CA LEU A 252 22.97 0.87 -7.76
C LEU A 252 23.42 2.08 -8.56
N GLY A 253 24.68 2.08 -8.98
CA GLY A 253 25.18 2.99 -9.99
C GLY A 253 24.71 2.57 -11.39
N VAL A 254 24.41 3.55 -12.24
CA VAL A 254 24.08 3.32 -13.65
C VAL A 254 25.28 3.68 -14.52
N LEU A 255 25.77 2.71 -15.29
CA LEU A 255 26.83 2.92 -16.26
C LEU A 255 26.26 2.75 -17.68
N VAL A 256 26.44 3.78 -18.52
CA VAL A 256 26.03 3.72 -19.93
C VAL A 256 27.12 3.00 -20.73
N ILE A 257 26.82 1.77 -21.15
CA ILE A 257 27.72 1.00 -22.01
C ILE A 257 27.64 1.52 -23.45
N PRO A 258 28.77 1.84 -24.11
CA PRO A 258 28.76 2.25 -25.51
C PRO A 258 28.13 1.18 -26.41
N THR A 259 27.42 1.62 -27.46
CA THR A 259 26.86 0.69 -28.43
C THR A 259 27.97 0.05 -29.27
N ASN A 260 27.79 -1.23 -29.64
CA ASN A 260 28.74 -1.94 -30.51
C ASN A 260 28.96 -1.24 -31.86
N ARG A 261 27.91 -0.60 -32.38
CA ARG A 261 27.94 0.21 -33.60
C ARG A 261 27.22 1.54 -33.36
N PRO A 262 27.60 2.62 -34.07
CA PRO A 262 26.90 3.90 -33.97
C PRO A 262 25.42 3.75 -34.34
N VAL A 263 24.55 4.41 -33.59
CA VAL A 263 23.09 4.37 -33.84
C VAL A 263 22.77 5.25 -35.05
N ALA A 264 22.22 4.65 -36.11
CA ALA A 264 21.81 5.34 -37.34
C ALA A 264 20.30 5.69 -37.37
N ARG A 265 19.65 5.72 -36.21
CA ARG A 265 18.21 5.99 -36.08
C ARG A 265 17.90 7.46 -36.35
N LYS A 266 16.86 7.72 -37.13
CA LYS A 266 16.28 9.06 -37.35
C LYS A 266 14.98 9.19 -36.56
N ASP A 267 15.00 9.99 -35.49
CA ASP A 267 13.83 10.26 -34.68
C ASP A 267 13.18 11.58 -35.17
N SER A 268 11.96 11.48 -35.73
CA SER A 268 11.17 12.64 -36.14
C SER A 268 10.64 13.42 -34.92
N ASN A 269 10.26 14.68 -35.13
CA ASN A 269 9.47 15.42 -34.15
C ASN A 269 8.09 14.78 -33.99
N ASP A 270 7.35 15.13 -32.94
CA ASP A 270 6.00 14.61 -32.75
C ASP A 270 5.02 15.41 -33.59
N SER A 271 4.16 14.71 -34.33
CA SER A 271 2.99 15.28 -34.98
C SER A 271 1.85 15.40 -33.98
N VAL A 272 1.41 16.62 -33.71
CA VAL A 272 0.31 16.86 -32.77
C VAL A 272 -0.95 17.27 -33.53
N TYR A 273 -2.04 16.59 -33.19
CA TYR A 273 -3.37 16.78 -33.77
C TYR A 273 -4.37 17.25 -32.72
N LYS A 274 -5.45 17.85 -33.20
CA LYS A 274 -6.51 18.36 -32.35
C LYS A 274 -7.30 17.21 -31.73
N THR A 275 -7.72 16.25 -32.55
CA THR A 275 -8.55 15.10 -32.12
C THR A 275 -7.86 13.75 -32.29
N ARG A 276 -8.29 12.74 -31.53
CA ARG A 276 -7.80 11.35 -31.69
C ARG A 276 -8.10 10.80 -33.08
N ARG A 277 -9.24 11.18 -33.67
CA ARG A 277 -9.67 10.74 -35.00
C ARG A 277 -8.71 11.21 -36.09
N GLU A 278 -8.31 12.47 -36.06
CA GLU A 278 -7.31 13.02 -36.99
C GLU A 278 -5.96 12.33 -36.83
N LYS A 279 -5.49 12.19 -35.58
CA LYS A 279 -4.27 11.48 -35.21
C LYS A 279 -4.21 10.08 -35.83
N TYR A 280 -5.24 9.26 -35.64
CA TYR A 280 -5.28 7.89 -36.18
C TYR A 280 -5.36 7.87 -37.70
N ARG A 281 -6.05 8.82 -38.32
CA ARG A 281 -6.07 8.96 -39.78
C ARG A 281 -4.70 9.31 -40.34
N ALA A 282 -3.99 10.24 -39.72
CA ALA A 282 -2.63 10.61 -40.13
C ALA A 282 -1.65 9.44 -39.96
N ALA A 283 -1.71 8.74 -38.82
CA ALA A 283 -0.90 7.54 -38.60
C ALA A 283 -1.17 6.45 -39.65
N ALA A 284 -2.44 6.20 -40.00
CA ALA A 284 -2.79 5.24 -41.05
C ALA A 284 -2.31 5.66 -42.44
N LEU A 285 -2.30 6.96 -42.75
CA LEU A 285 -1.75 7.50 -44.00
C LEU A 285 -0.24 7.28 -44.09
N GLU A 286 0.52 7.59 -43.03
CA GLU A 286 1.96 7.32 -43.01
C GLU A 286 2.25 5.82 -43.14
N ILE A 287 1.47 4.97 -42.45
CA ILE A 287 1.60 3.51 -42.59
C ILE A 287 1.43 3.10 -44.06
N LYS A 288 0.42 3.63 -44.74
CA LYS A 288 0.15 3.33 -46.15
C LYS A 288 1.31 3.77 -47.06
N GLU A 289 1.81 4.99 -46.90
CA GLU A 289 2.90 5.53 -47.73
C GLU A 289 4.22 4.76 -47.54
N ILE A 290 4.54 4.38 -46.30
CA ILE A 290 5.76 3.63 -45.96
C ILE A 290 5.64 2.18 -46.40
N HIS A 291 4.45 1.58 -46.23
CA HIS A 291 4.17 0.21 -46.67
C HIS A 291 4.25 0.08 -48.20
N GLN A 292 3.78 1.07 -48.96
CA GLN A 292 3.92 1.12 -50.43
C GLN A 292 5.39 1.10 -50.90
N LYS A 293 6.30 1.68 -50.09
CA LYS A 293 7.75 1.63 -50.34
C LYS A 293 8.37 0.28 -49.96
N GLY A 294 7.61 -0.64 -49.36
CA GLY A 294 8.04 -1.96 -48.92
C GLY A 294 8.81 -1.98 -47.60
N ARG A 295 8.84 -0.87 -46.84
CA ARG A 295 9.51 -0.84 -45.54
C ARG A 295 8.65 -1.53 -44.46
N PRO A 296 9.26 -2.27 -43.51
CA PRO A 296 8.55 -2.80 -42.37
C PRO A 296 8.18 -1.71 -41.36
N ILE A 297 7.05 -1.90 -40.68
CA ILE A 297 6.45 -0.94 -39.76
C ILE A 297 6.04 -1.65 -38.47
N LEU A 298 6.42 -1.06 -37.33
CA LEU A 298 5.93 -1.42 -36.01
C LEU A 298 5.10 -0.27 -35.45
N VAL A 299 3.82 -0.50 -35.17
CA VAL A 299 2.90 0.46 -34.58
C VAL A 299 2.73 0.12 -33.11
N GLY A 300 3.09 1.03 -32.21
CA GLY A 300 2.87 0.91 -30.77
C GLY A 300 1.64 1.71 -30.33
N THR A 301 0.69 1.05 -29.67
CA THR A 301 -0.52 1.64 -29.09
C THR A 301 -0.51 1.47 -27.57
N ILE A 302 -1.40 2.15 -26.84
CA ILE A 302 -1.50 2.03 -25.37
C ILE A 302 -2.58 1.05 -24.89
N SER A 303 -3.53 0.68 -25.76
CA SER A 303 -4.66 -0.18 -25.40
C SER A 303 -5.06 -1.12 -26.53
N VAL A 304 -5.71 -2.23 -26.16
CA VAL A 304 -6.19 -3.23 -27.12
C VAL A 304 -7.25 -2.63 -28.04
N GLU A 305 -8.10 -1.74 -27.51
CA GLU A 305 -9.12 -1.04 -28.30
C GLU A 305 -8.52 -0.21 -29.43
N VAL A 306 -7.46 0.57 -29.13
CA VAL A 306 -6.77 1.39 -30.14
C VAL A 306 -6.08 0.50 -31.18
N SER A 307 -5.49 -0.63 -30.76
CA SER A 307 -4.95 -1.62 -31.69
C SER A 307 -5.99 -2.17 -32.66
N GLU A 308 -7.19 -2.50 -32.17
CA GLU A 308 -8.30 -2.99 -33.00
C GLU A 308 -8.87 -1.90 -33.92
N LEU A 309 -8.91 -0.65 -33.46
CA LEU A 309 -9.32 0.51 -34.26
C LEU A 309 -8.39 0.67 -35.48
N ILE A 310 -7.08 0.71 -35.25
CA ILE A 310 -6.07 0.85 -36.31
C ILE A 310 -6.09 -0.37 -37.22
N SER A 311 -6.21 -1.58 -36.67
CA SER A 311 -6.39 -2.83 -37.42
C SER A 311 -7.56 -2.75 -38.40
N LYS A 312 -8.74 -2.28 -37.95
CA LYS A 312 -9.91 -2.08 -38.83
C LYS A 312 -9.63 -1.07 -39.93
N GLN A 313 -8.90 0.00 -39.65
CA GLN A 313 -8.57 1.02 -40.65
C GLN A 313 -7.59 0.47 -41.70
N LEU A 314 -6.56 -0.26 -41.29
CA LEU A 314 -5.61 -0.90 -42.21
C LEU A 314 -6.27 -2.00 -43.05
N LYS A 315 -7.23 -2.76 -42.51
CA LYS A 315 -8.03 -3.73 -43.28
C LYS A 315 -8.81 -3.06 -44.41
N LYS A 316 -9.39 -1.88 -44.17
CA LYS A 316 -10.11 -1.11 -45.20
C LYS A 316 -9.19 -0.66 -46.33
N GLU A 317 -7.93 -0.40 -46.03
CA GLU A 317 -6.89 -0.02 -47.00
C GLU A 317 -6.22 -1.23 -47.69
N GLY A 318 -6.63 -2.46 -47.35
CA GLY A 318 -6.08 -3.69 -47.93
C GLY A 318 -4.68 -4.07 -47.43
N ILE A 319 -4.23 -3.49 -46.30
CA ILE A 319 -2.89 -3.73 -45.75
C ILE A 319 -2.93 -4.94 -44.82
N ILE A 320 -2.15 -5.98 -45.16
CA ILE A 320 -1.99 -7.17 -44.32
C ILE A 320 -1.11 -6.83 -43.12
N HIS A 321 -1.61 -7.08 -41.92
CA HIS A 321 -0.92 -6.78 -40.67
C HIS A 321 -1.19 -7.83 -39.60
N ALA A 322 -0.35 -7.88 -38.58
CA ALA A 322 -0.53 -8.68 -37.38
C ALA A 322 -0.78 -7.79 -36.16
N VAL A 323 -1.62 -8.23 -35.22
CA VAL A 323 -1.93 -7.52 -33.97
C VAL A 323 -1.46 -8.35 -32.78
N LEU A 324 -0.75 -7.72 -31.86
CA LEU A 324 -0.19 -8.33 -30.66
C LEU A 324 -0.80 -7.68 -29.42
N ASN A 325 -1.55 -8.47 -28.65
CA ASN A 325 -2.34 -7.99 -27.50
C ASN A 325 -1.79 -8.47 -26.15
N ALA A 326 -0.52 -8.91 -26.10
CA ALA A 326 0.16 -9.43 -24.91
C ALA A 326 -0.52 -10.65 -24.24
N LYS A 327 -1.33 -11.41 -25.01
CA LYS A 327 -2.07 -12.59 -24.52
C LYS A 327 -1.30 -13.90 -24.70
N TYR A 328 -0.57 -14.06 -25.80
CA TYR A 328 0.06 -15.35 -26.18
C TYR A 328 1.55 -15.18 -26.51
N HIS A 329 2.41 -15.21 -25.50
CA HIS A 329 3.82 -14.82 -25.63
C HIS A 329 4.62 -15.58 -26.70
N GLN A 330 4.44 -16.90 -26.82
CA GLN A 330 5.19 -17.70 -27.77
C GLN A 330 4.81 -17.37 -29.22
N GLN A 331 3.52 -17.29 -29.51
CA GLN A 331 3.01 -16.91 -30.84
C GLN A 331 3.39 -15.47 -31.19
N GLU A 332 3.31 -14.56 -30.22
CA GLU A 332 3.70 -13.17 -30.41
C GLU A 332 5.19 -13.02 -30.73
N ALA A 333 6.06 -13.82 -30.10
CA ALA A 333 7.49 -13.82 -30.39
C ALA A 333 7.79 -14.28 -31.83
N GLU A 334 7.06 -15.28 -32.33
CA GLU A 334 7.19 -15.74 -33.72
C GLU A 334 6.79 -14.67 -34.72
N ILE A 335 5.69 -13.95 -34.45
CA ILE A 335 5.22 -12.82 -35.27
C ILE A 335 6.27 -11.69 -35.27
N ILE A 336 6.77 -11.31 -34.08
CA ILE A 336 7.76 -10.23 -33.93
C ILE A 336 9.07 -10.54 -34.65
N THR A 337 9.50 -11.80 -34.64
CA THR A 337 10.72 -12.22 -35.35
C THR A 337 10.62 -11.97 -36.87
N ARG A 338 9.39 -11.99 -37.41
CA ARG A 338 9.10 -11.71 -38.82
C ARG A 338 8.71 -10.26 -39.09
N ALA A 339 8.60 -9.40 -38.06
CA ALA A 339 8.17 -8.01 -38.22
C ALA A 339 9.15 -7.16 -39.04
N GLY A 340 10.43 -7.54 -39.09
CA GLY A 340 11.46 -6.84 -39.86
C GLY A 340 11.55 -7.24 -41.34
N GLN A 341 10.64 -8.07 -41.84
CA GLN A 341 10.60 -8.48 -43.25
C GLN A 341 9.98 -7.39 -44.14
N ARG A 342 10.35 -7.38 -45.43
CA ARG A 342 9.86 -6.39 -46.40
C ARG A 342 8.33 -6.34 -46.43
N GLY A 343 7.77 -5.13 -46.27
CA GLY A 343 6.33 -4.89 -46.22
C GLY A 343 5.61 -5.38 -44.95
N GLY A 344 6.32 -5.91 -43.96
CA GLY A 344 5.68 -6.36 -42.71
C GLY A 344 5.07 -5.20 -41.92
N VAL A 345 3.81 -5.33 -41.50
CA VAL A 345 3.13 -4.38 -40.62
C VAL A 345 2.69 -5.09 -39.34
N THR A 346 3.17 -4.62 -38.20
CA THR A 346 2.87 -5.22 -36.89
C THR A 346 2.34 -4.15 -35.95
N ILE A 347 1.17 -4.38 -35.36
CA ILE A 347 0.58 -3.54 -34.31
C ILE A 347 0.84 -4.23 -32.97
N ALA A 348 1.45 -3.51 -32.04
CA ALA A 348 1.78 -3.97 -30.71
C ALA A 348 1.09 -3.11 -29.66
N THR A 349 0.22 -3.73 -28.87
CA THR A 349 -0.39 -3.10 -27.70
C THR A 349 0.65 -2.98 -26.59
N ASN A 350 0.86 -1.75 -26.09
CA ASN A 350 1.90 -1.35 -25.15
C ASN A 350 3.29 -1.84 -25.57
N MET A 351 3.84 -2.79 -24.82
CA MET A 351 5.14 -3.41 -25.08
C MET A 351 5.01 -4.88 -25.49
N ALA A 352 3.91 -5.29 -26.13
CA ALA A 352 3.78 -6.64 -26.68
C ALA A 352 5.00 -7.01 -27.54
N GLY A 353 5.45 -8.27 -27.46
CA GLY A 353 6.70 -8.67 -28.12
C GLY A 353 7.99 -8.22 -27.43
N ARG A 354 7.94 -7.78 -26.16
CA ARG A 354 9.14 -7.49 -25.35
C ARG A 354 10.00 -8.73 -25.14
N GLY A 355 11.31 -8.56 -25.31
CA GLY A 355 12.31 -9.64 -25.18
C GLY A 355 12.74 -10.24 -26.52
N THR A 356 11.95 -10.07 -27.58
CA THR A 356 12.29 -10.57 -28.92
C THR A 356 12.89 -9.47 -29.78
N ASP A 357 13.99 -9.80 -30.47
CA ASP A 357 14.70 -8.90 -31.38
C ASP A 357 14.04 -8.85 -32.77
N ILE A 358 13.93 -7.66 -33.36
CA ILE A 358 13.38 -7.46 -34.70
C ILE A 358 14.56 -7.31 -35.67
N LYS A 359 14.94 -8.40 -36.33
CA LYS A 359 16.01 -8.40 -37.32
C LYS A 359 15.48 -7.97 -38.68
N LEU A 360 16.21 -7.12 -39.37
CA LEU A 360 15.86 -6.70 -40.72
C LEU A 360 16.05 -7.85 -41.73
N GLY A 361 15.07 -8.04 -42.60
CA GLY A 361 15.17 -8.94 -43.74
C GLY A 361 16.13 -8.41 -44.81
N GLN A 362 16.45 -9.26 -45.80
CA GLN A 362 17.35 -8.88 -46.89
C GLN A 362 16.82 -7.68 -47.70
N GLY A 363 17.67 -6.70 -47.97
CA GLY A 363 17.33 -5.48 -48.73
C GLY A 363 16.47 -4.46 -47.98
N VAL A 364 16.06 -4.72 -46.73
CA VAL A 364 15.25 -3.79 -45.93
C VAL A 364 16.09 -2.60 -45.44
N ALA A 365 17.38 -2.80 -45.18
CA ALA A 365 18.28 -1.72 -44.78
C ALA A 365 18.35 -0.62 -45.86
N ASP A 366 18.42 -1.00 -47.14
CA ASP A 366 18.48 -0.06 -48.27
C ASP A 366 17.19 0.76 -48.43
N LEU A 367 16.06 0.20 -47.97
CA LEU A 367 14.77 0.91 -47.93
C LEU A 367 14.68 1.88 -46.75
N GLY A 368 15.70 1.98 -45.88
CA GLY A 368 15.70 2.84 -44.70
C GLY A 368 15.35 2.11 -43.40
N GLY A 369 15.28 0.77 -43.43
CA GLY A 369 15.08 -0.06 -42.24
C GLY A 369 13.70 0.01 -41.61
N LEU A 370 13.58 -0.52 -40.39
CA LEU A 370 12.33 -0.57 -39.62
C LEU A 370 11.86 0.85 -39.26
N HIS A 371 10.59 1.12 -39.54
CA HIS A 371 9.91 2.33 -39.12
C HIS A 371 9.02 2.06 -37.91
N VAL A 372 9.16 2.86 -36.85
CA VAL A 372 8.40 2.72 -35.60
C VAL A 372 7.46 3.89 -35.45
N ILE A 373 6.17 3.60 -35.27
CA ILE A 373 5.12 4.60 -35.04
C ILE A 373 4.61 4.43 -33.61
N GLY A 374 4.67 5.49 -32.82
CA GLY A 374 3.93 5.58 -31.56
C GLY A 374 2.63 6.32 -31.79
N THR A 375 1.49 5.75 -31.39
CA THR A 375 0.19 6.40 -31.60
C THR A 375 -0.23 7.31 -30.46
N GLU A 376 0.52 7.27 -29.35
CA GLU A 376 0.43 8.12 -28.17
C GLU A 376 1.79 8.18 -27.45
N ARG A 377 1.92 9.11 -26.50
CA ARG A 377 3.02 9.14 -25.54
C ARG A 377 2.65 8.35 -24.29
N HIS A 378 3.57 7.53 -23.81
CA HIS A 378 3.39 6.87 -22.52
C HIS A 378 3.60 7.86 -21.36
N GLU A 379 3.15 7.48 -20.16
CA GLU A 379 3.38 8.27 -18.94
C GLU A 379 4.86 8.51 -18.64
N SER A 380 5.73 7.57 -19.05
CA SER A 380 7.17 7.68 -18.88
C SER A 380 7.90 7.73 -20.22
N ARG A 381 8.83 8.68 -20.32
CA ARG A 381 9.75 8.85 -21.45
C ARG A 381 10.61 7.61 -21.68
N ARG A 382 10.87 6.85 -20.62
CA ARG A 382 11.60 5.58 -20.68
C ARG A 382 10.92 4.58 -21.61
N ILE A 383 9.59 4.46 -21.53
CA ILE A 383 8.81 3.49 -22.32
C ILE A 383 8.79 3.92 -23.79
N ASP A 384 8.63 5.21 -24.07
CA ASP A 384 8.74 5.75 -25.43
C ASP A 384 10.11 5.46 -26.06
N ARG A 385 11.19 5.65 -25.29
CA ARG A 385 12.56 5.31 -25.74
C ARG A 385 12.72 3.83 -26.02
N GLN A 386 12.03 2.96 -25.28
CA GLN A 386 12.03 1.52 -25.54
C GLN A 386 11.31 1.16 -26.83
N LEU A 387 10.19 1.83 -27.13
CA LEU A 387 9.50 1.67 -28.40
C LEU A 387 10.38 2.14 -29.57
N ARG A 388 10.98 3.34 -29.48
CA ARG A 388 11.97 3.82 -30.46
C ARG A 388 13.16 2.88 -30.62
N GLY A 389 13.63 2.28 -29.53
CA GLY A 389 14.73 1.31 -29.50
C GLY A 389 14.41 -0.05 -30.14
N ARG A 390 13.20 -0.24 -30.69
CA ARG A 390 12.86 -1.42 -31.49
C ARG A 390 13.45 -1.37 -32.90
N CYS A 391 13.77 -0.19 -33.45
CA CYS A 391 14.47 -0.05 -34.72
C CYS A 391 15.95 0.34 -34.56
N ALA A 392 16.68 0.34 -35.69
CA ALA A 392 18.08 0.75 -35.80
C ALA A 392 19.05 0.01 -34.86
N ARG A 393 18.88 -1.30 -34.71
CA ARG A 393 19.75 -2.16 -33.89
C ARG A 393 21.04 -2.47 -34.62
N GLN A 394 22.15 -2.61 -33.89
CA GLN A 394 23.47 -2.93 -34.47
C GLN A 394 23.89 -2.03 -35.66
N GLY A 395 23.55 -0.74 -35.58
CA GLY A 395 23.89 0.26 -36.61
C GLY A 395 23.01 0.22 -37.86
N ASP A 396 21.96 -0.61 -37.87
CA ASP A 396 20.97 -0.62 -38.94
C ASP A 396 20.30 0.75 -39.10
N PRO A 397 19.88 1.13 -40.30
CA PRO A 397 19.04 2.30 -40.49
C PRO A 397 17.65 2.05 -39.86
N GLY A 398 16.99 3.12 -39.47
CA GLY A 398 15.63 3.05 -38.96
C GLY A 398 15.11 4.45 -38.69
N SER A 399 13.79 4.56 -38.56
CA SER A 399 13.17 5.82 -38.15
C SER A 399 12.08 5.60 -37.11
N SER A 400 11.82 6.62 -36.30
CA SER A 400 10.71 6.63 -35.36
C SER A 400 9.90 7.91 -35.48
N HIS A 401 8.59 7.81 -35.31
CA HIS A 401 7.67 8.93 -35.35
C HIS A 401 6.54 8.73 -34.32
N PHE A 402 6.09 9.80 -33.66
CA PHE A 402 5.02 9.74 -32.67
C PHE A 402 3.89 10.69 -33.08
N PHE A 403 2.68 10.16 -33.01
CA PHE A 403 1.44 10.88 -33.22
C PHE A 403 0.79 11.13 -31.86
N ILE A 404 0.40 12.36 -31.60
CA ILE A 404 -0.20 12.76 -30.32
C ILE A 404 -1.46 13.56 -30.61
N SER A 405 -2.48 13.38 -29.78
CA SER A 405 -3.66 14.24 -29.75
C SER A 405 -3.72 15.01 -28.44
N LEU A 406 -4.29 16.21 -28.49
CA LEU A 406 -4.62 16.99 -27.30
C LEU A 406 -5.67 16.30 -26.40
N GLU A 407 -6.43 15.35 -26.95
CA GLU A 407 -7.38 14.50 -26.24
C GLU A 407 -6.72 13.26 -25.58
N ASP A 408 -5.44 12.99 -25.83
CA ASP A 408 -4.75 11.85 -25.22
C ASP A 408 -4.60 12.06 -23.70
N ASP A 409 -4.59 10.98 -22.91
CA ASP A 409 -4.67 11.06 -21.45
C ASP A 409 -3.50 11.85 -20.83
N LEU A 410 -2.30 11.73 -21.39
CA LEU A 410 -1.14 12.52 -20.97
C LEU A 410 -1.41 14.03 -21.10
N MET A 411 -2.00 14.44 -22.22
CA MET A 411 -2.28 15.85 -22.51
C MET A 411 -3.48 16.36 -21.71
N ARG A 412 -4.53 15.54 -21.57
CA ARG A 412 -5.74 15.85 -20.80
C ARG A 412 -5.46 16.04 -19.31
N LEU A 413 -4.61 15.19 -18.73
CA LEU A 413 -4.35 15.19 -17.28
C LEU A 413 -3.19 16.12 -16.89
N PHE A 414 -2.15 16.22 -17.73
CA PHE A 414 -0.88 16.87 -17.35
C PHE A 414 -0.42 17.96 -18.31
N GLY A 415 -1.20 18.24 -19.36
CA GLY A 415 -0.99 19.39 -20.24
C GLY A 415 -1.01 20.70 -19.46
N SER A 416 -0.11 21.62 -19.79
CA SER A 416 -0.09 22.95 -19.17
C SER A 416 -1.12 23.88 -19.81
N ASP A 417 -1.72 24.80 -19.03
CA ASP A 417 -2.66 25.83 -19.53
C ASP A 417 -2.10 26.67 -20.69
N ARG A 418 -0.78 26.77 -20.81
CA ARG A 418 -0.12 27.44 -21.94
C ARG A 418 -0.38 26.75 -23.27
N ILE A 419 -0.48 25.41 -23.31
CA ILE A 419 -0.77 24.65 -24.53
C ILE A 419 -2.21 24.93 -24.96
N VAL A 420 -3.14 24.96 -24.01
CA VAL A 420 -4.55 25.31 -24.25
C VAL A 420 -4.65 26.73 -24.82
N LYS A 421 -3.92 27.70 -24.27
CA LYS A 421 -3.89 29.08 -24.80
C LYS A 421 -3.22 29.23 -26.16
N VAL A 422 -2.18 28.43 -26.46
CA VAL A 422 -1.58 28.40 -27.80
C VAL A 422 -2.57 27.80 -28.80
N MET A 423 -3.31 26.76 -28.41
CA MET A 423 -4.36 26.16 -29.22
C MET A 423 -5.50 27.16 -29.51
N GLU A 424 -5.91 27.94 -28.52
CA GLU A 424 -6.93 28.99 -28.69
C GLU A 424 -6.51 30.07 -29.68
N ARG A 425 -5.22 30.42 -29.70
CA ARG A 425 -4.70 31.52 -30.51
C ARG A 425 -4.27 31.09 -31.91
N VAL A 426 -3.84 29.85 -32.10
CA VAL A 426 -3.35 29.33 -33.39
C VAL A 426 -4.49 28.90 -34.31
N GLY A 427 -5.70 28.64 -33.80
CA GLY A 427 -6.88 28.40 -34.63
C GLY A 427 -6.67 27.24 -35.60
N LEU A 428 -6.55 26.02 -35.06
CA LEU A 428 -6.34 24.83 -35.88
C LEU A 428 -7.57 24.54 -36.74
N GLU A 429 -7.37 24.60 -38.06
CA GLU A 429 -8.27 24.01 -39.04
C GLU A 429 -8.25 22.47 -38.90
N GLU A 430 -9.38 21.82 -39.15
CA GLU A 430 -9.47 20.35 -39.06
C GLU A 430 -8.44 19.68 -39.98
N GLY A 431 -7.67 18.74 -39.43
CA GLY A 431 -6.62 18.01 -40.14
C GLY A 431 -5.26 18.71 -40.29
N GLN A 432 -5.08 19.92 -39.75
CA GLN A 432 -3.77 20.58 -39.76
C GLN A 432 -2.82 19.97 -38.71
N GLU A 433 -1.63 19.58 -39.16
CA GLU A 433 -0.57 19.08 -38.30
C GLU A 433 0.19 20.21 -37.61
N LEU A 434 0.40 20.10 -36.30
CA LEU A 434 1.26 20.99 -35.54
C LEU A 434 2.64 20.38 -35.33
N GLU A 435 3.60 20.85 -36.12
CA GLU A 435 5.01 20.60 -35.87
C GLU A 435 5.67 21.86 -35.28
N HIS A 436 6.00 21.83 -33.99
CA HIS A 436 6.80 22.91 -33.39
C HIS A 436 7.73 22.41 -32.27
N PRO A 437 9.03 22.80 -32.25
CA PRO A 437 9.99 22.36 -31.23
C PRO A 437 9.58 22.70 -29.78
N LEU A 438 8.83 23.79 -29.57
CA LEU A 438 8.32 24.16 -28.23
C LEU A 438 7.22 23.20 -27.74
N LEU A 439 6.49 22.56 -28.64
CA LEU A 439 5.44 21.61 -28.30
C LEU A 439 6.06 20.33 -27.73
N ASN A 440 7.11 19.81 -28.36
CA ASN A 440 7.91 18.70 -27.84
C ASN A 440 8.43 18.97 -26.42
N ARG A 441 8.97 20.17 -26.15
CA ARG A 441 9.43 20.54 -24.79
C ARG A 441 8.29 20.53 -23.77
N SER A 442 7.09 20.93 -24.18
CA SER A 442 5.93 20.99 -23.31
C SER A 442 5.40 19.59 -23.00
N ILE A 443 5.36 18.70 -23.99
CA ILE A 443 5.05 17.26 -23.82
C ILE A 443 6.07 16.60 -22.89
N GLU A 444 7.36 16.83 -23.10
CA GLU A 444 8.41 16.29 -22.20
C GLU A 444 8.25 16.80 -20.76
N THR A 445 7.78 18.04 -20.58
CA THR A 445 7.52 18.59 -19.25
C THR A 445 6.30 17.92 -18.61
N ALA A 446 5.25 17.64 -19.39
CA ALA A 446 4.09 16.89 -18.92
C ALA A 446 4.50 15.48 -18.46
N GLN A 447 5.25 14.73 -19.28
CA GLN A 447 5.78 13.40 -18.90
C GLN A 447 6.62 13.46 -17.61
N LYS A 448 7.53 14.43 -17.49
CA LYS A 448 8.34 14.59 -16.26
C LYS A 448 7.48 14.80 -15.01
N ARG A 449 6.36 15.52 -15.11
CA ARG A 449 5.43 15.71 -13.98
C ARG A 449 4.75 14.40 -13.60
N VAL A 450 4.33 13.60 -14.58
CA VAL A 450 3.76 12.26 -14.33
C VAL A 450 4.78 11.34 -13.69
N GLU A 451 6.01 11.33 -14.22
CA GLU A 451 7.11 10.54 -13.66
C GLU A 451 7.41 10.93 -12.21
N GLN A 452 7.45 12.24 -11.90
CA GLN A 452 7.63 12.74 -10.53
C GLN A 452 6.47 12.35 -9.60
N HIS A 453 5.22 12.45 -10.09
CA HIS A 453 4.05 12.03 -9.34
C HIS A 453 4.09 10.53 -9.02
N ASN A 454 4.34 9.70 -10.03
CA ASN A 454 4.48 8.25 -9.87
C ASN A 454 5.66 7.88 -8.96
N PHE A 455 6.77 8.62 -9.03
CA PHE A 455 7.90 8.49 -8.13
C PHE A 455 7.51 8.79 -6.66
N GLN A 456 6.74 9.86 -6.41
CA GLN A 456 6.27 10.19 -5.07
C GLN A 456 5.37 9.09 -4.49
N ILE A 457 4.45 8.53 -5.29
CA ILE A 457 3.60 7.40 -4.89
C ILE A 457 4.45 6.19 -4.51
N ARG A 458 5.43 5.83 -5.36
CA ARG A 458 6.36 4.72 -5.08
C ARG A 458 7.18 4.97 -3.82
N LYS A 459 7.73 6.18 -3.67
CA LYS A 459 8.51 6.58 -2.50
C LYS A 459 7.69 6.47 -1.22
N ARG A 460 6.46 6.99 -1.23
CA ARG A 460 5.57 6.92 -0.07
C ARG A 460 5.21 5.47 0.27
N THR A 461 4.91 4.66 -0.75
CA THR A 461 4.64 3.21 -0.57
C THR A 461 5.84 2.50 0.08
N LEU A 462 7.07 2.81 -0.37
CA LEU A 462 8.29 2.28 0.23
C LEU A 462 8.49 2.76 1.66
N GLU A 463 8.21 4.03 1.97
CA GLU A 463 8.34 4.57 3.34
C GLU A 463 7.42 3.87 4.34
N TYR A 464 6.19 3.52 3.94
CA TYR A 464 5.28 2.70 4.76
C TYR A 464 5.79 1.25 4.87
N ASP A 465 6.21 0.64 3.77
CA ASP A 465 6.72 -0.74 3.80
C ASP A 465 8.05 -0.86 4.57
N ASP A 466 8.90 0.17 4.61
CA ASP A 466 10.14 0.16 5.39
C ASP A 466 9.88 0.03 6.91
N VAL A 467 8.73 0.52 7.39
CA VAL A 467 8.29 0.31 8.79
C VAL A 467 7.95 -1.16 9.00
N MET A 468 7.12 -1.73 8.12
CA MET A 468 6.76 -3.14 8.14
C MET A 468 7.97 -4.05 7.93
N ASN A 469 8.95 -3.61 7.13
CA ASN A 469 10.15 -4.38 6.85
C ASN A 469 11.00 -4.60 8.10
N LYS A 470 11.16 -3.57 8.93
CA LYS A 470 11.85 -3.70 10.22
C LYS A 470 11.14 -4.69 11.15
N GLN A 471 9.81 -4.63 11.21
CA GLN A 471 9.02 -5.57 11.99
C GLN A 471 9.17 -7.01 11.47
N ARG A 472 9.13 -7.19 10.14
CA ARG A 472 9.38 -8.47 9.47
C ARG A 472 10.77 -9.00 9.75
N GLU A 473 11.82 -8.17 9.72
CA GLU A 473 13.18 -8.59 10.02
C GLU A 473 13.29 -9.18 11.43
N VAL A 474 12.63 -8.56 12.43
CA VAL A 474 12.59 -9.08 13.80
C VAL A 474 11.80 -10.38 13.87
N ILE A 475 10.58 -10.42 13.33
CA ILE A 475 9.71 -11.61 13.40
C ILE A 475 10.28 -12.78 12.61
N TYR A 476 10.74 -12.55 11.38
CA TYR A 476 11.34 -13.59 10.55
C TYR A 476 12.70 -14.01 11.09
N GLY A 477 13.47 -13.09 11.69
CA GLY A 477 14.68 -13.44 12.43
C GLY A 477 14.37 -14.41 13.56
N PHE A 478 13.43 -14.07 14.44
CA PHE A 478 13.03 -14.93 15.56
C PHE A 478 12.46 -16.28 15.08
N ARG A 479 11.61 -16.25 14.05
CA ARG A 479 11.02 -17.45 13.45
C ARG A 479 12.07 -18.38 12.83
N ASN A 480 13.03 -17.82 12.09
CA ASN A 480 14.11 -18.59 11.47
C ASN A 480 15.06 -19.18 12.52
N GLU A 481 15.35 -18.42 13.58
CA GLU A 481 16.17 -18.89 14.69
C GLU A 481 15.54 -20.14 15.33
N VAL A 482 14.24 -20.15 15.56
CA VAL A 482 13.49 -21.31 16.10
C VAL A 482 13.43 -22.49 15.13
N LEU A 483 13.36 -22.23 13.82
CA LEU A 483 13.37 -23.26 12.77
C LEU A 483 14.73 -23.94 12.63
N GLU A 484 15.81 -23.16 12.67
CA GLU A 484 17.18 -23.62 12.46
C GLU A 484 17.82 -24.19 13.75
N SER A 485 17.36 -23.74 14.92
CA SER A 485 17.90 -24.20 16.20
C SER A 485 17.59 -25.67 16.49
N SER A 486 18.62 -26.40 16.94
CA SER A 486 18.49 -27.80 17.36
C SER A 486 17.79 -27.97 18.71
N ASN A 487 17.85 -26.96 19.58
CA ASN A 487 17.18 -26.91 20.88
C ASN A 487 16.73 -25.47 21.16
N VAL A 488 15.47 -25.29 21.56
CA VAL A 488 14.84 -23.99 21.84
C VAL A 488 14.55 -23.77 23.33
N GLN A 489 14.98 -24.69 24.20
CA GLN A 489 14.72 -24.64 25.64
C GLN A 489 15.32 -23.40 26.32
N ASP A 490 16.56 -23.04 25.96
CA ASP A 490 17.20 -21.82 26.48
C ASP A 490 16.39 -20.58 26.08
N GLN A 491 15.89 -20.51 24.84
CA GLN A 491 15.05 -19.40 24.37
C GLN A 491 13.70 -19.36 25.11
N LEU A 492 13.07 -20.52 25.34
CA LEU A 492 11.82 -20.59 26.12
C LEU A 492 12.01 -20.09 27.54
N MET A 493 13.12 -20.47 28.18
CA MET A 493 13.47 -20.01 29.52
C MET A 493 13.66 -18.49 29.56
N ASP A 494 14.40 -17.96 28.60
CA ASP A 494 14.65 -16.51 28.51
C ASP A 494 13.32 -15.75 28.28
N ILE A 495 12.41 -16.29 27.45
CA ILE A 495 11.07 -15.72 27.23
C ILE A 495 10.25 -15.74 28.53
N MET A 496 10.22 -16.86 29.25
CA MET A 496 9.46 -16.98 30.51
C MET A 496 9.98 -16.01 31.58
N GLU A 497 11.31 -15.87 31.69
CA GLU A 497 11.95 -14.94 32.62
C GLU A 497 11.61 -13.49 32.25
N GLU A 498 11.71 -13.12 30.98
CA GLU A 498 11.38 -11.77 30.49
C GLU A 498 9.92 -11.39 30.75
N VAL A 499 8.97 -12.27 30.44
CA VAL A 499 7.54 -12.00 30.67
C VAL A 499 7.26 -11.89 32.17
N THR A 500 7.90 -12.71 33.00
CA THR A 500 7.76 -12.64 34.46
C THR A 500 8.24 -11.28 34.99
N VAL A 501 9.43 -10.83 34.56
CA VAL A 501 10.01 -9.54 34.92
C VAL A 501 9.09 -8.38 34.51
N GLN A 502 8.57 -8.41 33.27
CA GLN A 502 7.63 -7.38 32.79
C GLN A 502 6.34 -7.35 33.61
N LYS A 503 5.80 -8.50 33.98
CA LYS A 503 4.56 -8.60 34.76
C LYS A 503 4.76 -8.16 36.20
N VAL A 504 5.91 -8.45 36.81
CA VAL A 504 6.26 -7.88 38.12
C VAL A 504 6.24 -6.36 38.03
N HIS A 505 6.89 -5.74 37.04
CA HIS A 505 6.82 -4.29 36.84
C HIS A 505 5.41 -3.75 36.61
N GLN A 506 4.53 -4.52 35.94
CA GLN A 506 3.15 -4.09 35.68
C GLN A 506 2.28 -4.08 36.96
N PHE A 507 2.49 -5.03 37.87
CA PHE A 507 1.66 -5.21 39.07
C PHE A 507 2.30 -4.68 40.36
N SER A 508 3.49 -4.08 40.27
CA SER A 508 4.22 -3.51 41.41
C SER A 508 4.74 -2.11 41.09
N SER A 509 4.96 -1.31 42.13
CA SER A 509 5.62 -0.02 42.05
C SER A 509 6.92 -0.07 42.85
N SER A 510 7.99 0.54 42.33
CA SER A 510 9.30 0.56 42.99
C SER A 510 9.29 1.33 44.32
N ASN A 511 8.30 2.21 44.51
CA ASN A 511 8.20 3.13 45.63
C ASN A 511 7.16 2.70 46.69
N GLU A 512 6.50 1.56 46.47
CA GLU A 512 5.46 1.04 47.35
C GLU A 512 5.94 -0.24 48.04
N ASP A 513 5.49 -0.44 49.28
CA ASP A 513 5.75 -1.68 50.00
C ASP A 513 5.06 -2.84 49.30
N ILE A 514 5.65 -4.05 49.41
CA ILE A 514 5.13 -5.24 48.73
C ILE A 514 3.66 -5.55 49.03
N ARG A 515 3.20 -5.17 50.23
CA ARG A 515 1.82 -5.38 50.67
C ARG A 515 0.80 -4.46 49.98
N ASP A 516 1.28 -3.36 49.41
CA ASP A 516 0.47 -2.43 48.62
C ASP A 516 0.43 -2.80 47.13
N TRP A 517 1.25 -3.78 46.70
CA TRP A 517 1.24 -4.26 45.33
C TRP A 517 -0.03 -5.05 45.02
N ASN A 518 -0.39 -5.12 43.74
CA ASN A 518 -1.52 -5.94 43.30
C ASN A 518 -1.11 -7.42 43.15
N LEU A 519 -0.69 -8.02 44.26
CA LEU A 519 -0.17 -9.40 44.31
C LEU A 519 -1.21 -10.43 43.88
N ARG A 520 -2.49 -10.19 44.18
CA ARG A 520 -3.58 -11.07 43.78
C ARG A 520 -3.72 -11.16 42.26
N ALA A 521 -3.76 -10.02 41.56
CA ALA A 521 -3.84 -10.03 40.10
C ALA A 521 -2.57 -10.62 39.47
N PHE A 522 -1.40 -10.38 40.06
CA PHE A 522 -0.15 -10.99 39.63
C PHE A 522 -0.19 -12.52 39.81
N LEU A 523 -0.65 -13.02 40.95
CA LEU A 523 -0.79 -14.45 41.22
C LEU A 523 -1.80 -15.13 40.31
N ASP A 524 -2.94 -14.50 40.06
CA ASP A 524 -3.93 -15.02 39.12
C ASP A 524 -3.31 -15.15 37.72
N TRP A 525 -2.52 -14.15 37.30
CA TRP A 525 -1.78 -14.22 36.04
C TRP A 525 -0.70 -15.31 36.06
N VAL A 526 0.08 -15.44 37.13
CA VAL A 526 1.11 -16.48 37.27
C VAL A 526 0.48 -17.85 37.20
N ASN A 527 -0.60 -18.11 37.93
CA ASN A 527 -1.29 -19.41 37.96
C ASN A 527 -2.00 -19.72 36.64
N LEU A 528 -2.46 -18.68 35.91
CA LEU A 528 -3.03 -18.86 34.58
C LEU A 528 -1.96 -19.22 33.54
N ASN A 529 -0.73 -18.72 33.64
CA ASN A 529 0.31 -18.98 32.62
C ASN A 529 1.23 -20.14 33.02
N PHE A 530 1.42 -20.34 34.32
CA PHE A 530 2.31 -21.31 34.92
C PHE A 530 1.56 -22.11 35.99
N PRO A 531 1.59 -23.45 35.97
CA PRO A 531 0.83 -24.26 36.90
C PRO A 531 1.58 -24.41 38.25
N LEU A 532 1.84 -23.28 38.93
CA LEU A 532 2.66 -23.24 40.15
C LEU A 532 1.83 -23.36 41.44
N GLY A 533 0.61 -22.83 41.47
CA GLY A 533 -0.25 -22.89 42.65
C GLY A 533 0.34 -22.19 43.88
N MET A 534 1.06 -21.09 43.68
CA MET A 534 1.76 -20.36 44.75
C MET A 534 0.78 -19.53 45.60
N PRO A 535 0.91 -19.52 46.94
CA PRO A 535 0.15 -18.65 47.83
C PRO A 535 0.75 -17.23 47.88
N GLU A 536 -0.09 -16.26 48.23
CA GLU A 536 0.30 -14.85 48.37
C GLU A 536 1.38 -14.63 49.43
N GLU A 537 1.31 -15.38 50.53
CA GLU A 537 2.27 -15.30 51.63
C GLU A 537 3.71 -15.61 51.18
N GLU A 538 3.90 -16.53 50.23
CA GLU A 538 5.23 -16.89 49.72
C GLU A 538 5.85 -15.76 48.89
N LEU A 539 5.04 -15.02 48.13
CA LEU A 539 5.51 -13.85 47.38
C LEU A 539 5.88 -12.70 48.32
N ILE A 540 5.05 -12.44 49.34
CA ILE A 540 5.32 -11.43 50.35
C ILE A 540 6.62 -11.77 51.08
N GLN A 541 6.78 -13.01 51.51
CA GLN A 541 8.00 -13.47 52.18
C GLN A 541 9.23 -13.31 51.28
N ALA A 542 9.14 -13.68 49.99
CA ALA A 542 10.24 -13.52 49.06
C ALA A 542 10.66 -12.05 48.89
N GLY A 543 9.72 -11.12 48.75
CA GLY A 543 10.04 -9.70 48.58
C GLY A 543 10.44 -8.97 49.87
N GLU A 544 9.98 -9.41 51.05
CA GLU A 544 10.43 -8.87 52.35
C GLU A 544 11.83 -9.38 52.74
N THR A 545 12.19 -10.61 52.34
CA THR A 545 13.50 -11.20 52.63
C THR A 545 14.59 -10.83 51.63
N GLY A 546 14.21 -10.51 50.40
CA GLY A 546 15.09 -10.09 49.33
C GLY A 546 15.75 -8.74 49.58
N LYS A 547 17.07 -8.73 49.73
CA LYS A 547 17.88 -7.50 49.89
C LYS A 547 18.91 -7.30 48.79
N ASP A 548 19.00 -8.24 47.87
CA ASP A 548 19.98 -8.21 46.80
C ASP A 548 19.54 -7.20 45.75
N GLU A 549 20.48 -6.33 45.34
CA GLU A 549 20.24 -5.38 44.26
C GLU A 549 20.48 -6.06 42.90
N PRO A 550 19.63 -5.78 41.89
CA PRO A 550 19.84 -6.32 40.56
C PRO A 550 21.15 -5.81 39.96
N VAL A 551 21.84 -6.67 39.21
CA VAL A 551 23.09 -6.30 38.54
C VAL A 551 22.79 -5.30 37.42
N SER A 552 23.50 -4.16 37.41
CA SER A 552 23.36 -3.14 36.37
C SER A 552 23.66 -3.74 34.97
N GLY A 553 22.77 -3.46 34.01
CA GLY A 553 22.82 -4.05 32.66
C GLY A 553 22.23 -5.47 32.51
N SER A 554 21.66 -6.04 33.59
CA SER A 554 20.92 -7.31 33.53
C SER A 554 19.46 -7.14 33.07
N LEU A 555 18.74 -8.25 32.91
CA LEU A 555 17.30 -8.23 32.61
C LEU A 555 16.48 -7.55 33.72
N TYR A 556 16.97 -7.62 34.96
CA TYR A 556 16.35 -7.07 36.16
C TYR A 556 16.78 -5.62 36.46
N ASP A 557 17.53 -4.99 35.56
CA ASP A 557 18.04 -3.63 35.75
C ASP A 557 16.89 -2.62 35.93
N GLY A 558 17.01 -1.75 36.93
CA GLY A 558 15.96 -0.79 37.32
C GLY A 558 14.88 -1.32 38.26
N MET A 559 14.94 -2.59 38.69
CA MET A 559 14.06 -3.13 39.73
C MET A 559 14.50 -2.72 41.14
N SER A 560 13.54 -2.59 42.07
CA SER A 560 13.85 -2.54 43.50
C SER A 560 14.30 -3.93 44.02
N PRO A 561 15.01 -4.02 45.16
CA PRO A 561 15.42 -5.30 45.74
C PRO A 561 14.25 -6.27 45.96
N SER A 562 13.09 -5.76 46.40
CA SER A 562 11.88 -6.56 46.57
C SER A 562 11.31 -7.03 45.23
N GLN A 563 11.33 -6.20 44.19
CA GLN A 563 10.88 -6.58 42.84
C GLN A 563 11.77 -7.66 42.25
N PHE A 564 13.10 -7.50 42.40
CA PHE A 564 14.08 -8.47 41.97
C PHE A 564 13.86 -9.83 42.66
N ALA A 565 13.68 -9.83 43.98
CA ALA A 565 13.49 -11.05 44.74
C ALA A 565 12.20 -11.80 44.35
N VAL A 566 11.10 -11.09 44.14
CA VAL A 566 9.85 -11.69 43.66
C VAL A 566 10.01 -12.24 42.23
N ALA A 567 10.60 -11.46 41.33
CA ALA A 567 10.82 -11.90 39.95
C ALA A 567 11.74 -13.13 39.86
N ALA A 568 12.82 -13.15 40.64
CA ALA A 568 13.75 -14.27 40.72
C ALA A 568 13.08 -15.52 41.33
N PHE A 569 12.31 -15.35 42.41
CA PHE A 569 11.58 -16.45 43.05
C PHE A 569 10.56 -17.09 42.11
N VAL A 570 9.76 -16.29 41.40
CA VAL A 570 8.78 -16.81 40.43
C VAL A 570 9.52 -17.50 39.28
N SER A 571 10.56 -16.89 38.73
CA SER A 571 11.34 -17.46 37.61
C SER A 571 11.99 -18.80 37.95
N ASP A 572 12.51 -18.96 39.18
CA ASP A 572 13.08 -20.22 39.66
C ASP A 572 12.01 -21.32 39.79
N ASN A 573 10.81 -20.97 40.29
CA ASN A 573 9.71 -21.93 40.37
C ASN A 573 9.17 -22.32 38.98
N VAL A 574 9.07 -21.37 38.04
CA VAL A 574 8.73 -21.66 36.63
C VAL A 574 9.76 -22.62 36.02
N ARG A 575 11.06 -22.39 36.26
CA ARG A 575 12.13 -23.27 35.78
C ARG A 575 11.98 -24.69 36.33
N LYS A 576 11.76 -24.85 37.64
CA LYS A 576 11.53 -26.16 38.25
C LYS A 576 10.31 -26.87 37.68
N ALA A 577 9.22 -26.14 37.46
CA ALA A 577 8.02 -26.70 36.83
C ALA A 577 8.28 -27.17 35.40
N TYR A 578 9.09 -26.41 34.64
CA TYR A 578 9.48 -26.82 33.29
C TYR A 578 10.42 -28.03 33.29
N GLU A 579 11.41 -28.07 34.18
CA GLU A 579 12.28 -29.25 34.34
C GLU A 579 11.49 -30.52 34.68
N LEU A 580 10.46 -30.38 35.51
CA LEU A 580 9.54 -31.47 35.81
C LEU A 580 8.79 -31.95 34.56
N LYS A 581 8.33 -31.01 33.72
CA LYS A 581 7.70 -31.30 32.43
C LYS A 581 8.65 -32.07 31.51
N ILE A 582 9.90 -31.64 31.39
CA ILE A 582 10.93 -32.36 30.61
C ILE A 582 11.06 -33.81 31.09
N SER A 583 11.04 -34.03 32.41
CA SER A 583 11.24 -35.37 33.00
C SER A 583 10.16 -36.41 32.68
N VAL A 584 8.98 -35.98 32.23
CA VAL A 584 7.83 -36.86 31.93
C VAL A 584 7.52 -36.94 30.43
N GLU A 585 8.21 -36.16 29.61
CA GLU A 585 8.00 -36.09 28.16
C GLU A 585 9.03 -36.92 27.41
N ASN A 586 8.65 -37.39 26.22
CA ASN A 586 9.62 -38.01 25.29
C ASN A 586 10.47 -36.91 24.63
N GLU A 587 11.79 -37.10 24.57
CA GLU A 587 12.74 -36.07 24.12
C GLU A 587 12.49 -35.58 22.67
N ASP A 588 12.20 -36.47 21.73
CA ASP A 588 12.00 -36.11 20.33
C ASP A 588 10.63 -35.44 20.10
N ALA A 589 9.60 -35.92 20.82
CA ALA A 589 8.28 -35.32 20.80
C ALA A 589 8.28 -33.93 21.46
N LEU A 590 9.03 -33.77 22.55
CA LEU A 590 9.19 -32.50 23.28
C LEU A 590 9.81 -31.44 22.38
N LYS A 591 10.92 -31.73 21.70
CA LYS A 591 11.58 -30.78 20.76
C LYS A 591 10.62 -30.30 19.67
N SER A 592 9.82 -31.22 19.12
CA SER A 592 8.84 -30.90 18.08
C SER A 592 7.68 -30.06 18.62
N MET A 593 7.21 -30.38 19.83
CA MET A 593 6.14 -29.65 20.53
C MET A 593 6.58 -28.23 20.91
N GLU A 594 7.75 -28.07 21.54
CA GLU A 594 8.33 -26.77 21.90
C GLU A 594 8.39 -25.85 20.67
N ARG A 595 8.94 -26.37 19.56
CA ARG A 595 9.02 -25.62 18.30
C ARG A 595 7.63 -25.28 17.74
N PHE A 596 6.70 -26.24 17.75
CA PHE A 596 5.34 -26.02 17.26
C PHE A 596 4.59 -24.97 18.07
N THR A 597 4.75 -24.96 19.40
CA THR A 597 4.14 -23.96 20.28
C THR A 597 4.66 -22.56 19.98
N ILE A 598 5.98 -22.40 19.81
CA ILE A 598 6.57 -21.09 19.49
C ILE A 598 6.12 -20.61 18.12
N LEU A 599 6.27 -21.45 17.08
CA LEU A 599 5.90 -21.08 15.71
C LEU A 599 4.39 -20.83 15.57
N GLY A 600 3.56 -21.62 16.25
CA GLY A 600 2.11 -21.43 16.25
C GLY A 600 1.68 -20.09 16.85
N ALA A 601 2.31 -19.68 17.96
CA ALA A 601 2.06 -18.37 18.57
C ALA A 601 2.52 -17.22 17.66
N ILE A 602 3.74 -17.31 17.12
CA ILE A 602 4.28 -16.30 16.18
C ILE A 602 3.38 -16.17 14.96
N ASP A 603 3.09 -17.27 14.27
CA ASP A 603 2.39 -17.24 12.98
C ASP A 603 0.94 -16.74 13.15
N LYS A 604 0.23 -17.16 14.21
CA LYS A 604 -1.14 -16.71 14.49
C LYS A 604 -1.18 -15.21 14.78
N LEU A 605 -0.40 -14.75 15.75
CA LEU A 605 -0.43 -13.35 16.20
C LEU A 605 0.16 -12.40 15.15
N TRP A 606 1.14 -12.86 14.37
CA TRP A 606 1.66 -12.10 13.23
C TRP A 606 0.60 -11.91 12.14
N GLN A 607 -0.22 -12.91 11.84
CA GLN A 607 -1.33 -12.77 10.88
C GLN A 607 -2.38 -11.76 11.36
N GLU A 608 -2.71 -11.77 12.65
CA GLU A 608 -3.60 -10.79 13.28
C GLU A 608 -2.98 -9.39 13.23
N HIS A 609 -1.68 -9.27 13.50
CA HIS A 609 -0.94 -8.00 13.38
C HIS A 609 -0.94 -7.44 11.96
N LEU A 610 -0.70 -8.27 10.94
CA LEU A 610 -0.75 -7.83 9.55
C LEU A 610 -2.13 -7.23 9.19
N TYR A 611 -3.20 -7.84 9.68
CA TYR A 611 -4.55 -7.33 9.50
C TYR A 611 -4.75 -5.97 10.20
N SER A 612 -4.30 -5.84 11.46
CA SER A 612 -4.34 -4.58 12.19
C SER A 612 -3.52 -3.48 11.50
N MET A 613 -2.37 -3.83 10.93
CA MET A 613 -1.49 -2.92 10.22
C MET A 613 -2.09 -2.42 8.90
N ASP A 614 -2.82 -3.27 8.18
CA ASP A 614 -3.58 -2.87 6.99
C ASP A 614 -4.70 -1.88 7.39
N GLY A 615 -5.46 -2.17 8.44
CA GLY A 615 -6.48 -1.26 8.98
C GLY A 615 -5.91 0.09 9.45
N LEU A 616 -4.77 0.06 10.14
CA LEU A 616 -4.06 1.26 10.59
C LEU A 616 -3.63 2.14 9.40
N ARG A 617 -3.05 1.54 8.36
CA ARG A 617 -2.60 2.26 7.17
C ARG A 617 -3.77 2.99 6.49
N ASN A 618 -4.93 2.37 6.43
CA ASN A 618 -6.12 2.95 5.81
C ASN A 618 -6.71 4.09 6.64
N SER A 619 -6.79 3.93 7.97
CA SER A 619 -7.39 4.94 8.85
C SER A 619 -6.54 6.21 8.98
N ILE A 620 -5.22 6.10 8.86
CA ILE A 620 -4.30 7.23 9.01
C ILE A 620 -4.38 8.24 7.87
N GLY A 621 -4.82 7.82 6.67
CA GLY A 621 -5.09 8.76 5.57
C GLY A 621 -6.07 9.85 5.96
N LEU A 622 -7.04 9.51 6.83
CA LEU A 622 -8.08 10.42 7.32
C LEU A 622 -7.60 11.33 8.47
N ARG A 623 -6.42 11.08 9.05
CA ARG A 623 -5.83 11.95 10.09
C ARG A 623 -4.98 13.08 9.50
N ALA A 624 -4.72 13.06 8.19
CA ALA A 624 -4.03 14.14 7.47
C ALA A 624 -4.74 15.50 7.58
N TYR A 625 -6.04 15.52 7.90
CA TYR A 625 -6.81 16.74 8.13
C TYR A 625 -6.32 17.54 9.36
N GLY A 626 -5.61 16.91 10.30
CA GLY A 626 -5.09 17.54 11.52
C GLY A 626 -3.74 18.26 11.40
N GLN A 627 -3.25 18.53 10.18
CA GLN A 627 -1.93 19.17 9.92
C GLN A 627 -0.70 18.42 10.46
N ARG A 628 -0.83 17.14 10.84
CA ARG A 628 0.29 16.26 11.23
C ARG A 628 0.66 15.34 10.07
N ASP A 629 1.95 15.00 9.91
CA ASP A 629 2.38 14.07 8.86
C ASP A 629 1.85 12.66 9.14
N PRO A 630 1.01 12.08 8.27
CA PRO A 630 0.44 10.76 8.45
C PRO A 630 1.48 9.65 8.63
N LEU A 631 2.68 9.79 8.04
CA LEU A 631 3.72 8.77 8.16
C LEU A 631 4.36 8.76 9.55
N ILE A 632 4.45 9.91 10.22
CA ILE A 632 5.00 10.00 11.57
C ILE A 632 4.03 9.36 12.56
N GLU A 633 2.74 9.68 12.44
CA GLU A 633 1.68 9.06 13.25
C GLU A 633 1.63 7.55 13.00
N TYR A 634 1.70 7.11 11.73
CA TYR A 634 1.80 5.68 11.39
C TYR A 634 2.97 5.00 12.05
N LYS A 635 4.17 5.59 12.01
CA LYS A 635 5.36 5.02 12.66
C LYS A 635 5.17 4.87 14.16
N SER A 636 4.60 5.88 14.81
CA SER A 636 4.34 5.88 16.26
C SER A 636 3.34 4.80 16.65
N GLU A 637 2.18 4.74 15.97
CA GLU A 637 1.15 3.74 16.25
C GLU A 637 1.59 2.33 15.87
N ALA A 638 2.23 2.16 14.70
CA ALA A 638 2.77 0.87 14.26
C ALA A 638 3.80 0.31 15.25
N PHE A 639 4.63 1.17 15.85
CA PHE A 639 5.60 0.75 16.86
C PHE A 639 4.90 0.26 18.12
N LYS A 640 3.89 0.99 18.63
CA LYS A 640 3.13 0.58 19.81
C LYS A 640 2.42 -0.77 19.62
N ILE A 641 1.73 -0.95 18.49
CA ILE A 641 1.05 -2.21 18.17
C ILE A 641 2.06 -3.35 18.04
N PHE A 642 3.24 -3.09 17.46
CA PHE A 642 4.28 -4.11 17.34
C PHE A 642 4.90 -4.50 18.69
N ASP A 643 5.11 -3.54 19.58
CA ASP A 643 5.63 -3.82 20.93
C ASP A 643 4.63 -4.67 21.73
N GLU A 644 3.34 -4.33 21.63
CA GLU A 644 2.24 -5.13 22.18
C GLU A 644 2.18 -6.54 21.57
N LEU A 645 2.34 -6.67 20.25
CA LEU A 645 2.44 -7.95 19.57
C LEU A 645 3.56 -8.81 20.18
N MET A 646 4.75 -8.26 20.37
CA MET A 646 5.90 -9.02 20.90
C MET A 646 5.61 -9.53 22.32
N VAL A 647 4.99 -8.71 23.17
CA VAL A 647 4.55 -9.11 24.51
C VAL A 647 3.49 -10.21 24.43
N ASN A 648 2.52 -10.08 23.53
CA ASN A 648 1.45 -11.06 23.34
C ASN A 648 2.00 -12.39 22.83
N ILE A 649 2.94 -12.39 21.88
CA ILE A 649 3.63 -13.60 21.40
C ILE A 649 4.30 -14.32 22.56
N LYS A 650 5.11 -13.61 23.34
CA LYS A 650 5.83 -14.20 24.48
C LYS A 650 4.87 -14.75 25.54
N THR A 651 3.79 -14.03 25.82
CA THR A 651 2.76 -14.46 26.78
C THR A 651 2.01 -15.70 26.30
N GLU A 652 1.62 -15.74 25.01
CA GLU A 652 0.94 -16.88 24.39
C GLU A 652 1.83 -18.14 24.38
N ILE A 653 3.14 -17.97 24.15
CA ILE A 653 4.12 -19.06 24.27
C ILE A 653 4.13 -19.62 25.70
N CYS A 654 4.24 -18.76 26.72
CA CYS A 654 4.22 -19.15 28.13
C CYS A 654 2.91 -19.88 28.50
N HIS A 655 1.78 -19.37 28.01
CA HIS A 655 0.47 -19.94 28.26
C HIS A 655 0.32 -21.36 27.68
N ASN A 656 0.79 -21.55 26.45
CA ASN A 656 0.60 -22.79 25.69
C ASN A 656 1.63 -23.86 26.03
N ILE A 657 2.85 -23.49 26.45
CA ILE A 657 3.92 -24.47 26.70
C ILE A 657 3.58 -25.41 27.86
N PHE A 658 2.91 -24.93 28.92
CA PHE A 658 2.52 -25.79 30.06
C PHE A 658 1.23 -26.58 29.82
N ARG A 659 0.42 -26.19 28.83
CA ARG A 659 -0.85 -26.85 28.47
C ARG A 659 -0.74 -27.85 27.33
N SER A 660 0.33 -27.76 26.54
CA SER A 660 0.67 -28.74 25.52
C SER A 660 1.38 -29.94 26.14
N ALA A 661 1.21 -31.13 25.58
CA ALA A 661 1.95 -32.32 25.98
C ALA A 661 2.08 -33.27 24.78
N SER A 662 3.09 -34.15 24.76
CA SER A 662 3.21 -35.14 23.68
C SER A 662 2.09 -36.18 23.70
N SER A 663 1.50 -36.43 24.87
CA SER A 663 0.40 -37.35 25.06
C SER A 663 -0.45 -37.00 26.28
N LEU A 664 -1.70 -37.49 26.30
CA LEU A 664 -2.60 -37.31 27.44
C LEU A 664 -2.06 -37.98 28.72
N MET A 665 -1.30 -39.07 28.58
CA MET A 665 -0.63 -39.74 29.70
C MET A 665 0.53 -38.89 30.27
N ALA A 666 1.37 -38.30 29.41
CA ALA A 666 2.44 -37.41 29.83
C ALA A 666 1.90 -36.16 30.54
N PHE A 667 0.78 -35.61 30.03
CA PHE A 667 0.09 -34.49 30.67
C PHE A 667 -0.45 -34.84 32.06
N GLN A 668 -1.11 -35.99 32.20
CA GLN A 668 -1.62 -36.46 33.50
C GLN A 668 -0.48 -36.73 34.49
N GLN A 669 0.63 -37.30 34.04
CA GLN A 669 1.81 -37.55 34.87
C GLN A 669 2.49 -36.25 35.30
N PHE A 670 2.56 -35.26 34.41
CA PHE A 670 3.02 -33.91 34.74
C PHE A 670 2.16 -33.29 35.84
N LEU A 671 0.84 -33.24 35.64
CA LEU A 671 -0.11 -32.69 36.62
C LEU A 671 -0.08 -33.43 37.96
N GLY A 672 0.12 -34.75 37.94
CA GLY A 672 0.23 -35.57 39.15
C GLY A 672 1.52 -35.37 39.94
N LYS A 673 2.59 -34.88 39.30
CA LYS A 673 3.87 -34.55 39.97
C LYS A 673 3.95 -33.08 40.41
N LEU A 674 3.03 -32.22 39.96
CA LEU A 674 2.93 -30.86 40.47
C LEU A 674 2.53 -30.88 41.96
N PRO A 675 3.05 -29.95 42.77
CA PRO A 675 2.68 -29.87 44.18
C PRO A 675 1.17 -29.59 44.32
N GLN A 676 0.38 -30.60 44.68
CA GLN A 676 -1.03 -30.41 45.01
C GLN A 676 -1.14 -29.73 46.38
N ARG A 677 -1.38 -28.42 46.37
CA ARG A 677 -1.67 -27.64 47.58
C ARG A 677 -3.14 -27.22 47.54
N THR A 678 -4.00 -28.02 48.17
CA THR A 678 -5.42 -27.73 48.32
C THR A 678 -5.63 -26.63 49.35
N HIS A 679 -6.13 -25.46 48.94
CA HIS A 679 -6.70 -24.48 49.87
C HIS A 679 -8.23 -24.44 49.73
N HIS A 680 -8.91 -24.96 50.75
CA HIS A 680 -10.28 -24.54 51.06
C HIS A 680 -10.20 -23.11 51.60
N GLN A 681 -10.85 -22.17 50.94
CA GLN A 681 -11.40 -21.02 51.63
C GLN A 681 -12.65 -20.53 50.90
N GLU A 682 -13.71 -20.45 51.68
CA GLU A 682 -15.09 -20.22 51.29
C GLU A 682 -15.28 -18.84 50.66
N THR A 683 -16.19 -18.81 49.71
CA THR A 683 -16.79 -17.61 49.12
C THR A 683 -17.52 -16.77 50.17
N THR A 684 -17.11 -15.51 50.34
CA THR A 684 -17.93 -14.39 50.85
C THR A 684 -17.35 -13.11 50.22
N ALA A 685 -17.99 -12.56 49.20
CA ALA A 685 -19.05 -11.55 49.29
C ALA A 685 -18.54 -10.18 49.80
N PHE A 686 -18.38 -9.26 48.85
CA PHE A 686 -18.64 -7.81 48.93
C PHE A 686 -18.37 -7.08 50.26
N GLU A 687 -17.34 -6.22 50.28
CA GLU A 687 -17.45 -4.90 50.89
C GLU A 687 -16.42 -3.90 50.34
N LYS A 688 -16.84 -2.62 50.31
CA LYS A 688 -16.31 -1.46 49.58
C LYS A 688 -14.97 -0.92 50.12
N GLN A 689 -14.13 -0.39 49.24
CA GLN A 689 -13.16 0.66 49.59
C GLN A 689 -13.09 1.76 48.53
N GLU A 690 -13.20 2.99 49.02
CA GLU A 690 -13.18 4.27 48.29
C GLU A 690 -11.74 4.64 47.86
N ILE A 691 -11.59 5.19 46.65
CA ILE A 691 -10.33 5.80 46.18
C ILE A 691 -10.58 7.27 45.86
N LYS A 692 -9.73 8.13 46.43
CA LYS A 692 -9.67 9.58 46.25
C LYS A 692 -8.98 9.94 44.93
N ASP A 693 -9.60 10.85 44.17
CA ASP A 693 -9.07 11.47 42.96
C ASP A 693 -7.82 12.33 43.20
N LYS A 694 -6.80 12.15 42.34
CA LYS A 694 -5.71 13.11 42.10
C LYS A 694 -6.00 13.86 40.80
N LYS A 695 -5.95 15.19 40.88
CA LYS A 695 -6.08 16.13 39.75
C LYS A 695 -4.95 15.96 38.74
N GLY A 696 -5.31 15.94 37.46
CA GLY A 696 -4.42 16.22 36.34
C GLY A 696 -4.38 17.71 36.00
N SER A 697 -3.25 18.15 35.47
CA SER A 697 -3.11 19.10 34.35
C SER A 697 -1.64 19.49 34.24
N GLU A 698 -1.03 19.21 33.08
CA GLU A 698 0.05 19.97 32.40
C GLU A 698 0.78 19.01 31.44
N VAL A 699 0.16 18.70 30.29
CA VAL A 699 0.79 17.92 29.21
C VAL A 699 0.53 18.60 27.88
N VAL A 700 1.05 19.82 27.69
CA VAL A 700 1.12 20.43 26.35
C VAL A 700 2.44 21.20 26.11
N SER A 701 3.28 21.45 27.13
CA SER A 701 4.59 22.11 26.95
C SER A 701 5.79 21.16 26.96
N GLU A 702 5.69 19.96 27.55
CA GLU A 702 6.81 19.00 27.65
C GLU A 702 7.09 18.22 26.35
N VAL A 703 6.14 18.18 25.41
CA VAL A 703 6.25 17.37 24.19
C VAL A 703 7.29 17.93 23.22
N ASN A 704 7.55 19.25 23.22
CA ASN A 704 8.52 19.86 22.31
C ASN A 704 9.97 19.84 22.83
N GLU A 705 10.21 19.76 24.15
CA GLU A 705 11.56 19.58 24.71
C GLU A 705 11.99 18.10 24.76
N ALA A 706 11.05 17.16 24.86
CA ALA A 706 11.32 15.72 24.79
C ALA A 706 11.82 15.27 23.40
N ILE A 707 11.44 15.97 22.32
CA ILE A 707 11.83 15.62 20.94
C ILE A 707 13.26 16.07 20.60
N ALA A 708 13.81 17.09 21.28
CA ALA A 708 15.18 17.57 21.03
C ALA A 708 16.26 16.90 21.90
N LYS A 709 15.87 16.23 23.01
CA LYS A 709 16.78 15.50 23.91
C LYS A 709 16.62 13.98 23.88
N ALA A 710 15.79 13.44 22.99
CA ALA A 710 15.81 12.02 22.67
C ALA A 710 17.08 11.66 21.87
N THR A 711 18.24 11.71 22.54
CA THR A 711 19.31 10.79 22.19
C THR A 711 18.74 9.37 22.29
N PRO A 712 18.95 8.49 21.31
CA PRO A 712 18.50 7.12 21.42
C PRO A 712 18.97 6.59 22.78
N VAL A 713 18.07 6.02 23.57
CA VAL A 713 18.50 5.04 24.57
C VAL A 713 19.16 3.96 23.73
N ARG A 714 20.48 4.07 23.59
CA ARG A 714 21.32 2.93 23.27
C ARG A 714 21.13 2.01 24.46
N SER A 715 20.09 1.19 24.45
CA SER A 715 20.26 -0.16 24.95
C SER A 715 21.34 -0.74 24.04
N GLY A 716 22.59 -0.69 24.51
CA GLY A 716 23.56 -1.65 24.06
C GLY A 716 22.97 -3.06 24.22
N PRO A 717 23.53 -4.08 23.55
CA PRO A 717 23.07 -5.45 23.73
C PRO A 717 22.99 -5.75 25.24
N LYS A 718 21.77 -6.01 25.74
CA LYS A 718 21.57 -6.54 27.09
C LYS A 718 22.29 -7.88 27.12
N VAL A 719 23.07 -8.12 28.17
CA VAL A 719 23.91 -9.32 28.24
C VAL A 719 23.02 -10.53 28.36
N GLY A 720 22.90 -11.31 27.29
CA GLY A 720 22.20 -12.58 27.28
C GLY A 720 22.92 -13.61 28.14
N ARG A 721 22.22 -14.67 28.57
CA ARG A 721 22.79 -15.75 29.41
C ARG A 721 24.10 -16.33 28.87
N ASN A 722 24.27 -16.33 27.55
CA ASN A 722 25.43 -16.86 26.85
C ASN A 722 26.50 -15.83 26.48
N ASP A 723 26.25 -14.54 26.71
CA ASP A 723 27.19 -13.45 26.43
C ASP A 723 28.28 -13.35 27.50
N PRO A 724 29.44 -12.72 27.19
CA PRO A 724 30.48 -12.46 28.18
C PRO A 724 29.93 -11.64 29.35
N CYS A 725 30.16 -12.09 30.57
CA CYS A 725 29.60 -11.46 31.76
C CYS A 725 30.19 -10.05 31.99
N PRO A 726 29.37 -9.02 32.23
CA PRO A 726 29.80 -7.63 32.39
C PRO A 726 30.62 -7.41 33.68
N CYS A 727 30.63 -8.40 34.57
CA CYS A 727 31.50 -8.49 35.76
C CYS A 727 33.01 -8.52 35.43
N GLY A 728 33.40 -8.64 34.15
CA GLY A 728 34.80 -8.71 33.72
C GLY A 728 35.49 -10.06 33.97
N SER A 729 34.73 -11.10 34.35
CA SER A 729 35.29 -12.41 34.72
C SER A 729 35.76 -13.28 33.53
N GLY A 730 35.47 -12.86 32.29
CA GLY A 730 35.74 -13.65 31.09
C GLY A 730 34.86 -14.91 30.92
N LYS A 731 33.93 -15.17 31.84
CA LYS A 731 32.96 -16.29 31.75
C LYS A 731 31.64 -15.82 31.12
N LYS A 732 30.86 -16.74 30.53
CA LYS A 732 29.48 -16.47 30.09
C LYS A 732 28.64 -15.99 31.27
N TYR A 733 27.66 -15.10 31.06
CA TYR A 733 26.82 -14.52 32.12
C TYR A 733 26.25 -15.60 33.06
N LYS A 734 25.69 -16.68 32.50
CA LYS A 734 25.16 -17.84 33.26
C LYS A 734 26.16 -18.59 34.15
N LEU A 735 27.46 -18.32 33.99
CA LEU A 735 28.56 -18.94 34.74
C LEU A 735 29.29 -17.94 35.68
N CYS A 736 28.94 -16.65 35.65
CA CYS A 736 29.40 -15.59 36.58
C CYS A 736 28.19 -15.01 37.34
N CYS A 737 27.79 -13.78 37.04
CA CYS A 737 26.74 -13.05 37.76
C CYS A 737 25.32 -13.57 37.49
N GLY A 738 25.14 -14.38 36.45
CA GLY A 738 23.90 -15.12 36.20
C GLY A 738 23.88 -16.53 36.79
N LYS A 739 24.84 -16.88 37.67
CA LYS A 739 24.69 -18.04 38.56
C LYS A 739 23.73 -17.65 39.68
N LEU A 740 22.47 -18.06 39.55
CA LEU A 740 21.57 -18.24 40.68
C LEU A 740 21.94 -19.54 41.41
#